data_AF-A0A6M0JZ17-F1
#
_entry.id   AF-A0A6M0JZ17-F1
#
_cell.length_a   1.000
_cell.length_b   1.000
_cell.length_c   1.000
_cell.angle_alpha   90.00
_cell.angle_beta   90.00
_cell.angle_gamma   90.00
#
_symmetry.space_group_name_H-M   'P 1'
#
loop_
_entity.id
_entity.type
_entity.pdbx_description
1 polymer ?
#
loop_
_entity_poly.entity_id
_entity_poly.type
_entity_poly.pdbx_seq_one_letter_code
_entity_poly.pdbx_strand_id
1 'polypeptide(L)'
;MYQHGLERWPAVFAAYLTAYVVDGYGASGNSAVWPYVADALFDGKRQLSLQEQDVLWQAYRRACIRLGLEVLPAGSVSNYRVAELLHQAGVPARYIDLLAERMLHHAKLSGTPEADDPRDLALWCDALIERLVPPVPITVARAIEADRGGFYARLFLSVLSGDDADPTGSDRSTRARMAEVVASAQTDQRQLLQKGLSIPRVVWRDDLLGVELPAGGSTEWQIEVDGQGHNYLGASEARFVPFEQSLPGEVRISRGNGHTPKAIEVWADGRNNRLLAFDGTGALAGGTCLNAGEPLQVEPGPVTLVLRFRPDGDEAALTELSLDPRLYAMSCELAPGEQLKFQRGPAQVTILARSRPTLALKGQAFRGIGGNELYATTGITLRGQVPLELFADDPAALVVALSAPGREETLELPIEPSPGGELKLDLEPVFESWTPGLVRLRVELRRSGLRRAMARLATWLWVGLTRIEDRSHFYCTALPRNLDAEASDNLARDEGRCILTYRSDAKRFFRLVFAVGSERVVQFTAAVPGAFMVLKRFREGKVEEQALRKGGVLALRSDSREVLEVYSTQGGCLRLGRMHQEISPRAGLRRLHLSTLAEYLEPGINRLSIEHPSGFLEPLLQLVTPHRVLAMSSREEGGTFRIQLDLPTTADALRCAAHDILTGQELALDLVCNDTSARLDRSARGWLTCGERQVSGQFRHTLEFPLERWDTGAWLLQVEARLNGHWGSLVNEREDVYAWGILLDDVGVPTSRAWLVGQLENLEQDTAIRVFKRIHQALLPCYAPDVWNGIRWLADGWQHLARTFAPAGGQLLTELLALDALTPPETSQASWFPLLMPGVALSWIYSAEAMAYRGVGLRAGLIGEVSQIRQPLCELFLQHHLEQTLAFGFRNVMEMQCGIPPHGFSLTRYRQALAARNIDDAWSQLSREDWRPAAGDYLGPVHWRFALGSLEHRYHATLQGNAVRRGWAMHLVQALHHLRLGDLTQGLPAHLDDASGLGVLSSRPDHGGSQEQLNLQLIDRLLCVFAAVCRWESRGPALAAWNDSLQEAGLPDDAAISQALGYLLYVGRDVFEFYLLLWELVFAADADTMG
;
A
#
# COMPACT_ATOMS: atom_id res chain seq x y z
N MET A 1 37.87 53.18 -2.17
CA MET A 1 38.75 52.26 -2.93
C MET A 1 38.16 50.85 -3.00
N TYR A 2 37.85 50.22 -1.86
CA TYR A 2 37.37 48.82 -1.81
C TYR A 2 35.96 48.60 -2.38
N GLN A 3 35.04 49.54 -2.19
CA GLN A 3 33.73 49.53 -2.85
C GLN A 3 33.89 49.53 -4.39
N HIS A 4 34.75 50.42 -4.91
CA HIS A 4 35.04 50.47 -6.35
C HIS A 4 35.71 49.18 -6.85
N GLY A 5 36.53 48.54 -6.02
CA GLY A 5 37.11 47.22 -6.30
C GLY A 5 36.07 46.11 -6.41
N LEU A 6 35.13 46.03 -5.45
CA LEU A 6 34.01 45.08 -5.47
C LEU A 6 33.03 45.35 -6.62
N GLU A 7 32.88 46.60 -7.04
CA GLU A 7 32.03 46.97 -8.19
C GLU A 7 32.69 46.62 -9.53
N ARG A 8 34.01 46.83 -9.66
CA ARG A 8 34.75 46.66 -10.94
C ARG A 8 35.33 45.26 -11.14
N TRP A 9 35.76 44.60 -10.06
CA TRP A 9 36.36 43.26 -10.07
C TRP A 9 35.76 42.40 -8.95
N PRO A 10 34.45 42.11 -9.00
CA PRO A 10 33.73 41.44 -7.93
C PRO A 10 34.35 40.10 -7.54
N ALA A 11 34.74 39.27 -8.51
CA ALA A 11 35.35 37.95 -8.27
C ALA A 11 36.64 38.05 -7.46
N VAL A 12 37.55 38.95 -7.87
CA VAL A 12 38.87 39.10 -7.26
C VAL A 12 38.75 39.65 -5.85
N PHE A 13 37.98 40.73 -5.66
CA PHE A 13 37.86 41.36 -4.35
C PHE A 13 37.03 40.54 -3.36
N ALA A 14 35.95 39.88 -3.82
CA ALA A 14 35.19 38.99 -2.95
C ALA A 14 36.07 37.81 -2.49
N ALA A 15 36.70 37.09 -3.43
CA ALA A 15 37.57 35.96 -3.10
C ALA A 15 38.74 36.36 -2.19
N TYR A 16 39.35 37.53 -2.41
CA TYR A 16 40.43 38.05 -1.57
C TYR A 16 39.96 38.31 -0.13
N LEU A 17 38.81 38.96 0.06
CA LEU A 17 38.24 39.18 1.39
C LEU A 17 37.85 37.86 2.07
N THR A 18 37.23 36.95 1.33
CA THR A 18 36.83 35.64 1.83
C THR A 18 38.03 34.80 2.25
N ALA A 19 39.13 34.80 1.49
CA ALA A 19 40.34 34.04 1.81
C ALA A 19 40.94 34.42 3.18
N TYR A 20 41.07 35.72 3.46
CA TYR A 20 41.55 36.20 4.77
C TYR A 20 40.61 35.79 5.92
N VAL A 21 39.29 35.79 5.67
CA VAL A 21 38.32 35.30 6.66
C VAL A 21 38.47 33.79 6.87
N VAL A 22 38.64 33.00 5.82
CA VAL A 22 38.82 31.53 5.88
C VAL A 22 40.09 31.13 6.65
N ASP A 23 41.20 31.83 6.41
CA ASP A 23 42.49 31.54 7.03
C ASP A 23 42.52 31.94 8.52
N GLY A 24 41.92 33.09 8.86
CA GLY A 24 41.93 33.63 10.22
C GLY A 24 40.87 33.03 11.14
N TYR A 25 39.64 32.87 10.64
CA TYR A 25 38.47 32.57 11.47
C TYR A 25 38.52 31.17 12.09
N GLY A 26 38.26 31.09 13.40
CA GLY A 26 38.32 29.86 14.20
C GLY A 26 39.60 29.66 15.02
N ALA A 27 40.55 30.62 15.03
CA ALA A 27 41.79 30.56 15.81
C ALA A 27 41.66 31.15 17.24
N SER A 28 40.72 32.07 17.45
CA SER A 28 40.64 32.91 18.66
C SER A 28 39.23 33.01 19.29
N GLY A 29 38.28 32.15 18.89
CA GLY A 29 36.90 32.13 19.42
C GLY A 29 35.86 32.85 18.54
N ASN A 30 34.59 32.53 18.75
CA ASN A 30 33.48 32.84 17.83
C ASN A 30 33.27 34.36 17.64
N SER A 31 33.27 34.79 16.36
CA SER A 31 32.73 36.08 15.81
C SER A 31 33.74 37.18 15.43
N ALA A 32 35.05 36.97 15.52
CA ALA A 32 36.05 37.97 15.14
C ALA A 32 36.31 38.03 13.61
N VAL A 33 35.32 38.40 12.78
CA VAL A 33 35.50 38.48 11.31
C VAL A 33 36.15 39.79 10.87
N TRP A 34 35.73 40.91 11.46
CA TRP A 34 36.21 42.24 11.08
C TRP A 34 37.71 42.48 11.26
N PRO A 35 38.41 41.90 12.25
CA PRO A 35 39.87 41.99 12.33
C PRO A 35 40.57 41.42 11.09
N TYR A 36 40.10 40.30 10.54
CA TYR A 36 40.69 39.69 9.34
C TYR A 36 40.35 40.48 8.07
N VAL A 37 39.14 41.04 7.99
CA VAL A 37 38.78 41.97 6.91
C VAL A 37 39.62 43.24 6.97
N ALA A 38 39.87 43.76 8.17
CA ALA A 38 40.77 44.90 8.37
C ALA A 38 42.22 44.56 8.03
N ASP A 39 42.65 43.33 8.28
CA ASP A 39 43.96 42.82 7.88
C ASP A 39 44.10 42.78 6.35
N ALA A 40 43.11 42.22 5.66
CA ALA A 40 43.07 42.18 4.20
C ALA A 40 43.13 43.57 3.55
N LEU A 41 42.43 44.55 4.15
CA LEU A 41 42.26 45.90 3.57
C LEU A 41 43.35 46.91 3.98
N PHE A 42 43.91 46.76 5.18
CA PHE A 42 44.79 47.74 5.81
C PHE A 42 46.03 47.15 6.49
N ASP A 43 46.33 45.85 6.32
CA ASP A 43 47.49 45.20 6.96
C ASP A 43 47.44 45.31 8.49
N GLY A 44 46.22 45.23 9.05
CA GLY A 44 45.94 45.21 10.49
C GLY A 44 46.10 46.56 11.20
N LYS A 45 46.54 47.60 10.49
CA LYS A 45 46.91 48.91 11.06
C LYS A 45 45.72 49.78 11.50
N ARG A 46 44.48 49.40 11.16
CA ARG A 46 43.28 50.21 11.38
C ARG A 46 42.03 49.34 11.55
N GLN A 47 41.14 49.72 12.48
CA GLN A 47 39.81 49.12 12.61
C GLN A 47 38.76 49.86 11.74
N LEU A 48 37.79 49.10 11.23
CA LEU A 48 36.66 49.60 10.44
C LEU A 48 35.55 50.16 11.35
N SER A 49 35.05 51.36 11.06
CA SER A 49 33.86 51.92 11.72
C SER A 49 32.57 51.19 11.32
N LEU A 50 31.49 51.30 12.11
CA LEU A 50 30.20 50.66 11.82
C LEU A 50 29.62 51.08 10.46
N GLN A 51 29.79 52.35 10.06
CA GLN A 51 29.32 52.86 8.78
C GLN A 51 30.13 52.28 7.61
N GLU A 52 31.45 52.15 7.77
CA GLU A 52 32.32 51.50 6.76
C GLU A 52 32.02 50.01 6.62
N GLN A 53 31.69 49.34 7.74
CA GLN A 53 31.26 47.94 7.73
C GLN A 53 29.95 47.76 6.94
N ASP A 54 28.97 48.65 7.08
CA ASP A 54 27.71 48.57 6.32
C ASP A 54 27.92 48.82 4.83
N VAL A 55 28.70 49.84 4.46
CA VAL A 55 29.01 50.12 3.05
C VAL A 55 29.78 48.96 2.41
N LEU A 56 30.75 48.39 3.12
CA LEU A 56 31.52 47.24 2.64
C LEU A 56 30.63 46.00 2.52
N TRP A 57 29.77 45.73 3.49
CA TRP A 57 28.81 44.63 3.44
C TRP A 57 27.85 44.77 2.26
N GLN A 58 27.28 45.94 1.99
CA GLN A 58 26.41 46.17 0.84
C GLN A 58 27.15 45.97 -0.50
N ALA A 59 28.40 46.45 -0.60
CA ALA A 59 29.23 46.24 -1.79
C ALA A 59 29.60 44.76 -1.98
N TYR A 60 29.94 44.07 -0.89
CA TYR A 60 30.29 42.66 -0.89
C TYR A 60 29.07 41.79 -1.26
N ARG A 61 27.91 42.07 -0.67
CA ARG A 61 26.64 41.42 -1.01
C ARG A 61 26.31 41.59 -2.50
N ARG A 62 26.42 42.80 -3.04
CA ARG A 62 26.21 43.05 -4.48
C ARG A 62 27.20 42.28 -5.35
N ALA A 63 28.47 42.22 -4.96
CA ALA A 63 29.47 41.41 -5.66
C ALA A 63 29.09 39.91 -5.64
N CYS A 64 28.65 39.39 -4.49
CA CYS A 64 28.18 38.01 -4.35
C CYS A 64 27.01 37.71 -5.29
N ILE A 65 25.99 38.59 -5.32
CA ILE A 65 24.84 38.46 -6.22
C ILE A 65 25.28 38.43 -7.68
N ARG A 66 26.19 39.33 -8.10
CA ARG A 66 26.72 39.37 -9.49
C ARG A 66 27.43 38.09 -9.88
N LEU A 67 28.13 37.46 -8.93
CA LEU A 67 28.85 36.20 -9.12
C LEU A 67 27.94 34.97 -9.04
N GLY A 68 26.63 35.14 -8.79
CA GLY A 68 25.71 34.03 -8.58
C GLY A 68 25.96 33.27 -7.28
N LEU A 69 26.59 33.93 -6.28
CA LEU A 69 26.70 33.41 -4.92
C LEU A 69 25.40 33.65 -4.17
N GLU A 70 25.04 32.71 -3.31
CA GLU A 70 23.87 32.85 -2.45
C GLU A 70 24.11 33.96 -1.42
N VAL A 71 23.08 34.71 -1.04
CA VAL A 71 23.17 35.75 0.00
C VAL A 71 22.04 35.62 1.00
N LEU A 72 22.27 36.00 2.26
CA LEU A 72 21.27 35.88 3.33
C LEU A 72 20.13 36.91 3.16
N PRO A 73 18.88 36.70 3.57
CA PRO A 73 17.85 37.74 3.49
C PRO A 73 18.25 38.98 4.33
N ALA A 74 18.07 40.18 3.79
CA ALA A 74 18.53 41.42 4.41
C ALA A 74 17.91 41.60 5.82
N GLY A 75 18.77 41.69 6.85
CA GLY A 75 18.33 41.92 8.23
C GLY A 75 17.69 40.73 8.96
N SER A 76 17.73 39.53 8.38
CA SER A 76 17.06 38.33 8.94
C SER A 76 17.74 37.71 10.17
N VAL A 77 19.00 38.07 10.46
CA VAL A 77 19.79 37.46 11.56
C VAL A 77 20.46 38.56 12.39
N SER A 78 20.54 38.35 13.72
CA SER A 78 21.37 39.17 14.59
C SER A 78 22.84 39.11 14.10
N ASN A 79 23.47 40.27 13.88
CA ASN A 79 24.77 40.40 13.21
C ASN A 79 24.82 39.99 11.72
N TYR A 80 23.78 40.32 10.93
CA TYR A 80 23.67 40.05 9.49
C TYR A 80 24.96 40.29 8.66
N ARG A 81 25.77 41.30 9.00
CA ARG A 81 27.02 41.63 8.27
C ARG A 81 28.08 40.54 8.40
N VAL A 82 28.27 40.07 9.63
CA VAL A 82 29.22 39.00 9.96
C VAL A 82 28.71 37.67 9.44
N ALA A 83 27.40 37.43 9.58
CA ALA A 83 26.76 36.22 9.07
C ALA A 83 26.95 36.07 7.55
N GLU A 84 26.83 37.15 6.76
CA GLU A 84 27.05 37.11 5.31
C GLU A 84 28.50 36.76 4.94
N LEU A 85 29.48 37.36 5.61
CA LEU A 85 30.90 37.06 5.36
C LEU A 85 31.24 35.61 5.72
N LEU A 86 30.69 35.09 6.82
CA LEU A 86 30.86 33.70 7.22
C LEU A 86 30.14 32.73 6.29
N HIS A 87 28.96 33.11 5.78
CA HIS A 87 28.21 32.34 4.80
C HIS A 87 29.05 32.09 3.54
N GLN A 88 29.77 33.11 3.05
CA GLN A 88 30.65 32.95 1.89
C GLN A 88 31.99 32.27 2.20
N ALA A 89 32.50 32.41 3.44
CA ALA A 89 33.76 31.79 3.84
C ALA A 89 33.68 30.26 3.92
N GLY A 90 32.52 29.70 4.27
CA GLY A 90 32.35 28.25 4.35
C GLY A 90 33.17 27.61 5.47
N VAL A 91 33.60 26.37 5.25
CA VAL A 91 34.35 25.58 6.25
C VAL A 91 35.81 26.06 6.31
N PRO A 92 36.33 26.45 7.49
CA PRO A 92 37.72 26.88 7.62
C PRO A 92 38.68 25.77 7.20
N ALA A 93 39.72 26.12 6.44
CA ALA A 93 40.65 25.15 5.85
C ALA A 93 41.18 24.14 6.89
N ARG A 94 41.52 24.57 8.11
CA ARG A 94 42.06 23.69 9.17
C ARG A 94 41.15 22.51 9.55
N TYR A 95 39.83 22.58 9.31
CA TYR A 95 38.86 21.56 9.71
C TYR A 95 38.42 20.65 8.54
N ILE A 96 39.00 20.79 7.34
CA ILE A 96 38.63 19.98 6.17
C ILE A 96 38.93 18.49 6.38
N ASP A 97 40.06 18.13 6.97
CA ASP A 97 40.41 16.72 7.20
C ASP A 97 39.41 16.07 8.17
N LEU A 98 39.11 16.77 9.28
CA LEU A 98 38.14 16.34 10.27
C LEU A 98 36.73 16.23 9.68
N LEU A 99 36.35 17.15 8.80
CA LEU A 99 35.08 17.08 8.07
C LEU A 99 35.03 15.84 7.16
N ALA A 100 36.11 15.58 6.39
CA ALA A 100 36.21 14.43 5.50
C ALA A 100 36.12 13.10 6.26
N GLU A 101 36.77 12.99 7.43
CA GLU A 101 36.67 11.84 8.33
C GLU A 101 35.22 11.62 8.78
N ARG A 102 34.52 12.68 9.16
CA ARG A 102 33.11 12.62 9.59
C ARG A 102 32.17 12.27 8.43
N MET A 103 32.41 12.81 7.23
CA MET A 103 31.68 12.47 6.01
C MET A 103 31.87 11.00 5.64
N LEU A 104 33.09 10.48 5.73
CA LEU A 104 33.38 9.07 5.46
C LEU A 104 32.72 8.15 6.49
N HIS A 105 32.80 8.49 7.78
CA HIS A 105 32.11 7.74 8.82
C HIS A 105 30.58 7.79 8.62
N HIS A 106 30.04 8.95 8.24
CA HIS A 106 28.61 9.10 7.95
C HIS A 106 28.21 8.24 6.74
N ALA A 107 28.94 8.28 5.63
CA ALA A 107 28.69 7.47 4.44
C ALA A 107 28.69 5.95 4.74
N LYS A 108 29.59 5.48 5.63
CA LYS A 108 29.59 4.08 6.09
C LYS A 108 28.28 3.71 6.80
N LEU A 109 27.69 4.63 7.55
CA LEU A 109 26.48 4.39 8.34
C LEU A 109 25.21 4.54 7.50
N SER A 110 25.02 5.71 6.88
CA SER A 110 23.80 6.12 6.18
C SER A 110 23.83 5.87 4.67
N GLY A 111 24.94 5.39 4.10
CA GLY A 111 25.12 5.33 2.65
C GLY A 111 25.44 6.71 2.06
N THR A 112 25.59 6.76 0.73
CA THR A 112 25.87 8.00 0.00
C THR A 112 24.63 8.51 -0.72
N PRO A 113 24.37 9.83 -0.71
CA PRO A 113 23.30 10.42 -1.51
C PRO A 113 23.66 10.40 -3.00
N GLU A 114 22.65 10.45 -3.85
CA GLU A 114 22.85 10.68 -5.28
C GLU A 114 23.32 12.14 -5.47
N ALA A 115 24.55 12.35 -5.95
CA ALA A 115 25.18 13.68 -6.01
C ALA A 115 24.36 14.72 -6.79
N ASP A 116 23.60 14.24 -7.77
CA ASP A 116 22.74 15.05 -8.64
C ASP A 116 21.31 15.25 -8.11
N ASP A 117 20.91 14.54 -7.05
CA ASP A 117 19.63 14.77 -6.39
C ASP A 117 19.78 15.78 -5.25
N PRO A 118 19.33 17.04 -5.43
CA PRO A 118 19.46 18.07 -4.41
C PRO A 118 18.71 17.73 -3.12
N ARG A 119 17.65 16.91 -3.18
CA ARG A 119 16.84 16.54 -2.01
C ARG A 119 17.54 15.48 -1.17
N ASP A 120 18.08 14.45 -1.81
CA ASP A 120 18.86 13.41 -1.12
C ASP A 120 20.12 13.98 -0.50
N LEU A 121 20.76 14.91 -1.21
CA LEU A 121 21.93 15.59 -0.71
C LEU A 121 21.62 16.49 0.48
N ALA A 122 20.52 17.26 0.44
CA ALA A 122 20.07 18.07 1.57
C ALA A 122 19.79 17.20 2.80
N LEU A 123 19.07 16.09 2.63
CA LEU A 123 18.81 15.14 3.72
C LEU A 123 20.10 14.59 4.34
N TRP A 124 21.05 14.17 3.50
CA TRP A 124 22.31 13.64 3.97
C TRP A 124 23.13 14.69 4.73
N CYS A 125 23.14 15.94 4.25
CA CYS A 125 23.76 17.06 4.96
C CYS A 125 23.08 17.35 6.30
N ASP A 126 21.75 17.36 6.37
CA ASP A 126 21.02 17.57 7.63
C ASP A 126 21.33 16.48 8.67
N ALA A 127 21.35 15.22 8.24
CA ALA A 127 21.75 14.11 9.11
C ALA A 127 23.24 14.14 9.49
N LEU A 128 24.11 14.67 8.62
CA LEU A 128 25.52 14.89 8.94
C LEU A 128 25.66 15.97 10.03
N ILE A 129 24.94 17.09 9.90
CA ILE A 129 24.98 18.23 10.85
C ILE A 129 24.65 17.77 12.27
N GLU A 130 23.60 16.96 12.43
CA GLU A 130 23.22 16.35 13.73
C GLU A 130 24.35 15.53 14.37
N ARG A 131 25.33 15.06 13.57
CA ARG A 131 26.47 14.23 14.00
C ARG A 131 27.79 15.01 14.08
N LEU A 132 27.83 16.27 13.69
CA LEU A 132 28.99 17.17 13.84
C LEU A 132 29.10 17.67 15.29
N VAL A 133 29.29 16.73 16.21
CA VAL A 133 29.48 16.97 17.65
C VAL A 133 30.97 17.23 17.97
N PRO A 134 31.30 17.78 19.15
CA PRO A 134 32.70 18.03 19.56
C PRO A 134 33.59 16.79 19.35
N PRO A 135 34.82 16.95 18.83
CA PRO A 135 35.61 18.19 18.74
C PRO A 135 35.37 19.07 17.50
N VAL A 136 34.38 18.76 16.65
CA VAL A 136 34.07 19.62 15.49
C VAL A 136 33.45 20.94 15.99
N PRO A 137 33.97 22.12 15.60
CA PRO A 137 33.38 23.39 16.01
C PRO A 137 31.98 23.61 15.41
N ILE A 138 31.11 24.29 16.16
CA ILE A 138 29.76 24.69 15.69
C ILE A 138 29.78 25.52 14.39
N THR A 139 30.90 26.18 14.10
CA THR A 139 31.10 26.95 12.87
C THR A 139 31.17 26.07 11.63
N VAL A 140 31.72 24.85 11.73
CA VAL A 140 31.71 23.87 10.63
C VAL A 140 30.29 23.38 10.40
N ALA A 141 29.54 23.05 11.46
CA ALA A 141 28.14 22.67 11.35
C ALA A 141 27.30 23.77 10.68
N ARG A 142 27.45 25.03 11.10
CA ARG A 142 26.80 26.19 10.46
C ARG A 142 27.22 26.39 9.00
N ALA A 143 28.48 26.11 8.66
CA ALA A 143 28.95 26.22 7.28
C ALA A 143 28.34 25.14 6.38
N ILE A 144 28.20 23.89 6.87
CA ILE A 144 27.49 22.82 6.14
C ILE A 144 25.99 23.10 6.07
N GLU A 145 25.40 23.61 7.14
CA GLU A 145 23.99 24.05 7.17
C GLU A 145 23.71 25.16 6.16
N ALA A 146 24.69 26.04 5.95
CA ALA A 146 24.64 27.10 4.96
C ALA A 146 25.01 26.63 3.54
N ASP A 147 25.79 25.55 3.39
CA ASP A 147 26.12 24.91 2.11
C ASP A 147 24.99 23.99 1.61
N ARG A 148 23.80 24.57 1.43
CA ARG A 148 22.63 23.85 0.87
C ARG A 148 22.81 23.50 -0.60
N GLY A 149 23.71 24.19 -1.28
CA GLY A 149 24.19 23.80 -2.61
C GLY A 149 24.94 22.48 -2.60
N GLY A 150 25.41 22.01 -1.44
CA GLY A 150 26.05 20.71 -1.30
C GLY A 150 27.46 20.63 -1.83
N PHE A 151 28.17 21.75 -1.90
CA PHE A 151 29.52 21.81 -2.45
C PHE A 151 30.45 20.79 -1.79
N TYR A 152 30.53 20.79 -0.45
CA TYR A 152 31.44 19.88 0.26
C TYR A 152 31.02 18.42 0.13
N ALA A 153 29.71 18.14 0.19
CA ALA A 153 29.17 16.79 0.01
C ALA A 153 29.43 16.26 -1.41
N ARG A 154 29.20 17.07 -2.45
CA ARG A 154 29.50 16.69 -3.84
C ARG A 154 30.99 16.53 -4.09
N LEU A 155 31.82 17.40 -3.53
CA LEU A 155 33.27 17.28 -3.65
C LEU A 155 33.74 15.95 -3.04
N PHE A 156 33.22 15.61 -1.86
CA PHE A 156 33.48 14.32 -1.22
C PHE A 156 33.00 13.12 -2.08
N LEU A 157 31.81 13.18 -2.66
CA LEU A 157 31.29 12.13 -3.57
C LEU A 157 32.14 12.02 -4.84
N SER A 158 32.58 13.14 -5.42
CA SER A 158 33.46 13.13 -6.60
C SER A 158 34.81 12.47 -6.31
N VAL A 159 35.34 12.68 -5.11
CA VAL A 159 36.57 12.03 -4.63
C VAL A 159 36.35 10.53 -4.42
N LEU A 160 35.19 10.10 -3.91
CA LEU A 160 34.83 8.68 -3.77
C LEU A 160 34.66 7.97 -5.12
N SER A 161 34.05 8.63 -6.10
CA SER A 161 33.79 8.06 -7.44
C SER A 161 35.03 8.00 -8.33
N GLY A 162 36.09 8.74 -7.98
CA GLY A 162 37.28 8.87 -8.84
C GLY A 162 37.05 9.74 -10.08
N ASP A 163 36.02 10.59 -10.09
CA ASP A 163 35.70 11.46 -11.21
C ASP A 163 36.69 12.63 -11.29
N ASP A 164 37.45 12.70 -12.38
CA ASP A 164 38.45 13.74 -12.69
C ASP A 164 37.84 15.05 -13.20
N ALA A 165 36.60 15.37 -12.81
CA ALA A 165 35.98 16.66 -13.14
C ALA A 165 36.79 17.80 -12.50
N ASP A 166 37.63 18.43 -13.32
CA ASP A 166 38.67 19.41 -12.98
C ASP A 166 38.06 20.63 -12.25
N PRO A 167 38.30 20.77 -10.93
CA PRO A 167 37.81 21.92 -10.19
C PRO A 167 38.89 23.02 -10.21
N THR A 168 38.45 24.26 -10.46
CA THR A 168 39.31 25.44 -10.68
C THR A 168 40.35 25.66 -9.58
N GLY A 169 41.48 26.33 -9.93
CA GLY A 169 42.75 26.34 -9.19
C GLY A 169 42.82 26.70 -7.69
N SER A 170 41.73 27.09 -7.01
CA SER A 170 41.66 27.14 -5.54
C SER A 170 41.21 25.82 -4.90
N ASP A 171 40.53 24.95 -5.65
CA ASP A 171 39.92 23.70 -5.17
C ASP A 171 40.92 22.55 -4.98
N ARG A 172 42.13 22.67 -5.54
CA ARG A 172 43.17 21.63 -5.40
C ARG A 172 43.51 21.36 -3.94
N SER A 173 43.53 22.35 -3.05
CA SER A 173 43.92 22.14 -1.65
C SER A 173 42.84 21.42 -0.84
N THR A 174 41.56 21.81 -0.96
CA THR A 174 40.44 21.16 -0.27
C THR A 174 40.20 19.75 -0.81
N ARG A 175 40.19 19.57 -2.14
CA ARG A 175 40.03 18.27 -2.78
C ARG A 175 41.17 17.32 -2.45
N ALA A 176 42.42 17.77 -2.54
CA ALA A 176 43.58 16.93 -2.22
C ALA A 176 43.55 16.45 -0.77
N ARG A 177 43.17 17.32 0.17
CA ARG A 177 43.02 16.95 1.58
C ARG A 177 41.91 15.93 1.81
N MET A 178 40.74 16.12 1.21
CA MET A 178 39.67 15.12 1.25
C MET A 178 40.11 13.79 0.62
N ALA A 179 40.82 13.84 -0.50
CA ALA A 179 41.34 12.64 -1.18
C ALA A 179 42.38 11.89 -0.34
N GLU A 180 43.26 12.59 0.37
CA GLU A 180 44.24 11.99 1.28
C GLU A 180 43.55 11.24 2.44
N VAL A 181 42.50 11.82 3.03
CA VAL A 181 41.69 11.17 4.07
C VAL A 181 40.96 9.95 3.51
N VAL A 182 40.36 10.05 2.32
CA VAL A 182 39.63 8.93 1.69
C VAL A 182 40.59 7.79 1.29
N ALA A 183 41.77 8.10 0.77
CA ALA A 183 42.78 7.12 0.37
C ALA A 183 43.40 6.41 1.59
N SER A 184 43.64 7.13 2.69
CA SER A 184 44.23 6.56 3.91
C SER A 184 43.27 5.64 4.69
N ALA A 185 41.97 5.73 4.47
CA ALA A 185 40.96 5.00 5.24
C ALA A 185 40.74 3.52 4.86
N GLN A 186 41.52 2.95 3.92
CA GLN A 186 41.46 1.54 3.45
C GLN A 186 40.03 0.98 3.27
N THR A 187 39.08 1.82 2.85
CA THR A 187 37.67 1.45 2.74
C THR A 187 37.35 1.13 1.29
N ASP A 188 36.58 0.08 1.03
CA ASP A 188 36.10 -0.23 -0.31
C ASP A 188 35.15 0.87 -0.81
N GLN A 189 35.68 1.74 -1.66
CA GLN A 189 34.98 2.90 -2.21
C GLN A 189 33.79 2.48 -3.09
N ARG A 190 33.91 1.35 -3.81
CA ARG A 190 32.82 0.84 -4.66
C ARG A 190 31.64 0.37 -3.83
N GLN A 191 31.91 -0.31 -2.71
CA GLN A 191 30.86 -0.76 -1.80
C GLN A 191 30.12 0.41 -1.15
N LEU A 192 30.82 1.52 -0.85
CA LEU A 192 30.19 2.74 -0.34
C LEU A 192 29.27 3.40 -1.36
N LEU A 193 29.69 3.50 -2.62
CA LEU A 193 28.89 4.10 -3.70
C LEU A 193 27.68 3.25 -4.08
N GLN A 194 27.79 1.92 -3.97
CA GLN A 194 26.66 1.01 -4.16
C GLN A 194 25.65 1.09 -3.00
N LYS A 195 26.08 1.53 -1.81
CA LYS A 195 25.21 1.71 -0.66
C LYS A 195 24.44 3.03 -0.79
N GLY A 196 23.28 2.95 -1.42
CA GLY A 196 22.34 4.08 -1.55
C GLY A 196 21.95 4.69 -0.20
N LEU A 197 21.47 5.94 -0.26
CA LEU A 197 21.07 6.70 0.92
C LEU A 197 20.00 5.99 1.73
N SER A 198 20.27 5.81 3.02
CA SER A 198 19.49 5.03 3.95
C SER A 198 19.21 5.85 5.22
N ILE A 199 18.42 6.91 5.04
CA ILE A 199 17.99 7.81 6.13
C ILE A 199 16.46 7.86 6.12
N PRO A 200 15.79 7.48 7.23
CA PRO A 200 14.34 7.54 7.33
C PRO A 200 13.86 8.98 7.54
N ARG A 201 12.64 9.28 7.09
CA ARG A 201 12.05 10.62 7.18
C ARG A 201 10.65 10.54 7.76
N VAL A 202 10.26 11.53 8.57
CA VAL A 202 8.84 11.73 8.90
C VAL A 202 8.19 12.44 7.72
N VAL A 203 7.11 11.86 7.20
CA VAL A 203 6.41 12.37 6.03
C VAL A 203 4.90 12.46 6.27
N TRP A 204 4.28 13.48 5.71
CA TRP A 204 2.85 13.60 5.50
C TRP A 204 2.51 13.08 4.11
N ARG A 205 1.73 12.00 4.05
CA ARG A 205 1.36 11.36 2.78
C ARG A 205 -0.07 10.86 2.85
N ASP A 206 -0.88 11.28 1.88
CA ASP A 206 -2.28 10.89 1.74
C ASP A 206 -3.07 11.12 3.04
N ASP A 207 -2.84 12.28 3.66
CA ASP A 207 -3.43 12.75 4.91
C ASP A 207 -3.11 11.93 6.16
N LEU A 208 -2.06 11.12 6.08
CA LEU A 208 -1.50 10.40 7.21
C LEU A 208 -0.08 10.89 7.50
N LEU A 209 0.22 10.94 8.80
CA LEU A 209 1.58 11.14 9.28
C LEU A 209 2.24 9.78 9.50
N GLY A 210 3.50 9.64 9.08
CA GLY A 210 4.26 8.41 9.29
C GLY A 210 5.74 8.55 9.00
N VAL A 211 6.44 7.42 9.00
CA VAL A 211 7.86 7.32 8.64
C VAL A 211 8.00 6.69 7.27
N GLU A 212 8.73 7.35 6.37
CA GLU A 212 9.26 6.72 5.17
C GLU A 212 10.60 6.06 5.50
N LEU A 213 10.60 4.72 5.49
CA LEU A 213 11.79 3.91 5.57
C LEU A 213 12.46 3.82 4.20
N PRO A 214 13.77 4.00 4.10
CA PRO A 214 14.49 3.94 2.82
C PRO A 214 14.55 2.51 2.27
N ALA A 215 14.72 2.40 0.96
CA ALA A 215 14.99 1.12 0.30
C ALA A 215 16.28 0.50 0.87
N GLY A 216 16.26 -0.80 1.12
CA GLY A 216 17.40 -1.48 1.75
C GLY A 216 17.23 -2.96 2.08
N GLY A 217 16.14 -3.59 1.63
CA GLY A 217 15.89 -5.03 1.63
C GLY A 217 16.04 -5.71 3.00
N SER A 218 17.27 -6.08 3.38
CA SER A 218 17.56 -6.82 4.62
C SER A 218 17.72 -5.94 5.87
N THR A 219 17.63 -4.61 5.74
CA THR A 219 17.88 -3.70 6.88
C THR A 219 16.70 -3.68 7.85
N GLU A 220 16.91 -4.07 9.10
CA GLU A 220 15.91 -3.91 10.17
C GLU A 220 15.94 -2.49 10.74
N TRP A 221 14.76 -1.89 10.86
CA TRP A 221 14.48 -0.57 11.40
C TRP A 221 13.60 -0.70 12.64
N GLN A 222 13.96 -0.05 13.72
CA GLN A 222 13.12 0.07 14.90
C GLN A 222 12.52 1.48 14.93
N ILE A 223 11.19 1.56 14.99
CA ILE A 223 10.44 2.80 15.15
C ILE A 223 9.79 2.77 16.53
N GLU A 224 10.16 3.70 17.39
CA GLU A 224 9.59 3.90 18.71
C GLU A 224 8.77 5.20 18.71
N VAL A 225 7.48 5.09 19.02
CA VAL A 225 6.55 6.22 19.10
C VAL A 225 6.09 6.32 20.55
N ASP A 226 6.41 7.44 21.21
CA ASP A 226 6.04 7.69 22.62
C ASP A 226 6.35 6.52 23.58
N GLY A 227 7.49 5.85 23.37
CA GLY A 227 7.95 4.72 24.19
C GLY A 227 7.50 3.33 23.72
N GLN A 228 6.65 3.22 22.69
CA GLN A 228 6.26 1.94 22.09
C GLN A 228 7.08 1.66 20.83
N GLY A 229 7.97 0.65 20.90
CA GLY A 229 8.88 0.27 19.82
C GLY A 229 8.40 -0.91 18.99
N HIS A 230 8.53 -0.79 17.66
CA HIS A 230 8.25 -1.85 16.70
C HIS A 230 9.39 -1.99 15.68
N ASN A 231 9.71 -3.23 15.31
CA ASN A 231 10.74 -3.52 14.33
C ASN A 231 10.12 -3.78 12.95
N TYR A 232 10.71 -3.21 11.92
CA TYR A 232 10.29 -3.31 10.52
C TYR A 232 11.48 -3.75 9.67
N LEU A 233 11.25 -4.69 8.77
CA LEU A 233 12.21 -5.00 7.71
C LEU A 233 12.09 -3.97 6.59
N GLY A 234 13.24 -3.54 6.08
CA GLY A 234 13.35 -2.74 4.87
C GLY A 234 12.74 -3.46 3.67
N ALA A 235 12.36 -2.70 2.64
CA ALA A 235 11.87 -3.25 1.40
C ALA A 235 12.85 -2.95 0.26
N SER A 236 12.60 -3.52 -0.93
CA SER A 236 13.28 -3.11 -2.17
C SER A 236 12.95 -1.67 -2.56
N GLU A 237 11.82 -1.14 -2.08
CA GLU A 237 11.38 0.25 -2.25
C GLU A 237 11.40 1.01 -0.93
N ALA A 238 11.31 2.33 -1.01
CA ALA A 238 10.96 3.14 0.14
C ALA A 238 9.57 2.72 0.65
N ARG A 239 9.45 2.53 1.96
CA ARG A 239 8.22 2.03 2.59
C ARG A 239 7.68 3.08 3.53
N PHE A 240 6.45 3.54 3.29
CA PHE A 240 5.74 4.39 4.23
C PHE A 240 5.09 3.56 5.34
N VAL A 241 5.38 3.90 6.58
CA VAL A 241 4.82 3.30 7.80
C VAL A 241 4.04 4.39 8.53
N PRO A 242 2.70 4.39 8.48
CA PRO A 242 1.88 5.37 9.20
C PRO A 242 2.06 5.22 10.71
N PHE A 243 1.91 6.32 11.44
CA PHE A 243 1.87 6.28 12.90
C PHE A 243 0.53 5.72 13.39
N GLU A 244 0.59 4.97 14.49
CA GLU A 244 -0.61 4.38 15.11
C GLU A 244 -1.46 5.42 15.84
N GLN A 245 -0.85 6.54 16.25
CA GLN A 245 -1.48 7.62 16.99
C GLN A 245 -1.65 8.83 16.07
N SER A 246 -2.79 9.52 16.15
CA SER A 246 -3.02 10.75 15.36
C SER A 246 -2.12 11.92 15.78
N LEU A 247 -1.62 11.91 17.02
CA LEU A 247 -0.75 12.95 17.59
C LEU A 247 0.46 12.34 18.31
N PRO A 248 1.42 11.73 17.60
CA PRO A 248 2.62 11.23 18.24
C PRO A 248 3.44 12.39 18.81
N GLY A 249 3.91 12.27 20.05
CA GLY A 249 4.73 13.28 20.69
C GLY A 249 6.16 13.28 20.16
N GLU A 250 6.89 12.21 20.48
CA GLU A 250 8.26 11.96 20.05
C GLU A 250 8.34 10.65 19.26
N VAL A 251 9.07 10.68 18.13
CA VAL A 251 9.34 9.51 17.30
C VAL A 251 10.84 9.25 17.27
N ARG A 252 11.25 8.06 17.67
CA ARG A 252 12.64 7.60 17.65
C ARG A 252 12.81 6.51 16.60
N ILE A 253 13.74 6.71 15.68
CA ILE A 253 13.99 5.76 14.59
C ILE A 253 15.44 5.29 14.68
N SER A 254 15.67 3.98 14.81
CA SER A 254 17.01 3.39 14.85
C SER A 254 17.12 2.23 13.86
N ARG A 255 18.37 1.88 13.51
CA ARG A 255 18.69 0.69 12.72
C ARG A 255 19.06 -0.44 13.68
N GLY A 256 18.61 -1.67 13.44
CA GLY A 256 18.64 -2.82 14.37
C GLY A 256 19.99 -3.22 14.99
N ASN A 257 21.10 -2.55 14.65
CA ASN A 257 22.46 -2.86 15.11
C ASN A 257 23.08 -1.74 15.99
N GLY A 258 22.43 -1.37 17.09
CA GLY A 258 23.03 -0.51 18.13
C GLY A 258 23.35 0.93 17.70
N HIS A 259 22.66 1.45 16.69
CA HIS A 259 22.83 2.83 16.25
C HIS A 259 22.03 3.78 17.14
N THR A 260 22.56 4.98 17.41
CA THR A 260 21.85 6.01 18.16
C THR A 260 20.54 6.35 17.44
N PRO A 261 19.37 6.21 18.10
CA PRO A 261 18.09 6.55 17.50
C PRO A 261 18.05 8.03 17.10
N LYS A 262 17.51 8.32 15.92
CA LYS A 262 17.13 9.67 15.54
C LYS A 262 15.81 10.00 16.21
N ALA A 263 15.84 10.88 17.20
CA ALA A 263 14.64 11.42 17.83
C ALA A 263 14.12 12.61 17.02
N ILE A 264 12.84 12.57 16.68
CA ILE A 264 12.13 13.59 15.92
C ILE A 264 10.92 13.99 16.75
N GLU A 265 10.90 15.25 17.19
CA GLU A 265 9.76 15.83 17.89
C GLU A 265 8.69 16.19 16.87
N VAL A 266 7.49 15.64 17.02
CA VAL A 266 6.37 15.86 16.12
C VAL A 266 5.39 16.81 16.81
N TRP A 267 4.59 16.30 17.76
CA TRP A 267 3.68 17.13 18.55
C TRP A 267 4.21 17.27 19.97
N ALA A 268 5.06 18.27 20.21
CA ALA A 268 5.68 18.50 21.51
C ALA A 268 4.70 18.49 22.72
N ASP A 269 3.43 18.89 22.51
CA ASP A 269 2.37 18.70 23.51
C ASP A 269 0.95 18.61 22.90
N GLY A 270 -0.02 18.34 23.78
CA GLY A 270 -1.46 18.25 23.49
C GLY A 270 -2.18 19.58 23.21
N ARG A 271 -1.50 20.72 23.01
CA ARG A 271 -2.17 22.04 22.87
C ARG A 271 -2.67 22.32 21.44
N ASN A 272 -3.82 22.97 21.37
CA ASN A 272 -4.51 23.34 20.13
C ASN A 272 -3.99 24.66 19.52
N ASN A 273 -2.68 24.90 19.56
CA ASN A 273 -2.03 26.12 19.03
C ASN A 273 -0.80 25.80 18.17
N ARG A 274 -0.63 24.54 17.76
CA ARG A 274 0.53 24.04 17.04
C ARG A 274 0.25 23.81 15.56
N LEU A 275 1.31 23.86 14.77
CA LEU A 275 1.30 23.51 13.35
C LEU A 275 2.60 22.81 12.94
N LEU A 276 2.48 21.93 11.94
CA LEU A 276 3.59 21.28 11.25
C LEU A 276 3.59 21.70 9.78
N ALA A 277 4.77 21.90 9.20
CA ALA A 277 4.94 22.20 7.80
C ALA A 277 5.68 21.05 7.09
N PHE A 278 5.14 20.64 5.95
CA PHE A 278 5.68 19.60 5.09
C PHE A 278 6.02 20.19 3.73
N ASP A 279 7.17 19.82 3.18
CA ASP A 279 7.61 20.30 1.87
C ASP A 279 6.82 19.62 0.72
N GLY A 280 7.16 19.96 -0.53
CA GLY A 280 6.52 19.40 -1.72
C GLY A 280 6.68 17.88 -1.91
N THR A 281 7.56 17.23 -1.13
CA THR A 281 7.69 15.76 -1.09
C THR A 281 6.83 15.11 -0.01
N GLY A 282 6.27 15.94 0.87
CA GLY A 282 5.60 15.54 2.10
C GLY A 282 6.55 15.37 3.27
N ALA A 283 7.86 15.63 3.14
CA ALA A 283 8.79 15.50 4.27
C ALA A 283 8.60 16.62 5.29
N LEU A 284 8.74 16.29 6.57
CA LEU A 284 8.61 17.27 7.65
C LEU A 284 9.73 18.33 7.52
N ALA A 285 9.32 19.56 7.20
CA ALA A 285 10.21 20.72 7.11
C ALA A 285 10.41 21.38 8.49
N GLY A 286 9.41 21.29 9.37
CA GLY A 286 9.51 21.76 10.75
C GLY A 286 8.16 21.92 11.44
N GLY A 287 8.21 22.33 12.72
CA GLY A 287 7.03 22.59 13.54
C GLY A 287 7.13 23.90 14.30
N THR A 288 6.00 24.53 14.59
CA THR A 288 5.94 25.77 15.38
C THR A 288 4.59 25.90 16.10
N CYS A 289 4.41 27.00 16.86
CA CYS A 289 3.16 27.32 17.52
C CYS A 289 2.82 28.80 17.41
N LEU A 290 1.54 29.13 17.61
CA LEU A 290 1.09 30.51 17.73
C LEU A 290 1.89 31.24 18.83
N ASN A 291 2.36 32.45 18.52
CA ASN A 291 3.20 33.32 19.33
C ASN A 291 4.60 32.77 19.68
N ALA A 292 5.18 31.89 18.85
CA ALA A 292 6.56 31.42 19.02
C ALA A 292 7.63 32.55 18.97
N GLY A 293 7.32 33.69 18.35
CA GLY A 293 8.21 34.86 18.26
C GLY A 293 9.12 34.86 17.03
N GLU A 294 9.58 33.69 16.59
CA GLU A 294 10.38 33.52 15.36
C GLU A 294 9.56 32.91 14.21
N PRO A 295 9.77 33.33 12.95
CA PRO A 295 9.09 32.75 11.81
C PRO A 295 9.60 31.34 11.49
N LEU A 296 8.69 30.43 11.15
CA LEU A 296 9.07 29.11 10.62
C LEU A 296 9.63 29.29 9.20
N GLN A 297 10.90 28.97 9.01
CA GLN A 297 11.52 29.02 7.69
C GLN A 297 11.27 27.72 6.92
N VAL A 298 10.82 27.85 5.68
CA VAL A 298 10.62 26.73 4.74
C VAL A 298 11.28 27.02 3.40
N GLU A 299 11.57 25.99 2.63
CA GLU A 299 12.01 26.16 1.25
C GLU A 299 10.83 26.67 0.38
N PRO A 300 11.07 27.56 -0.59
CA PRO A 300 10.03 28.05 -1.49
C PRO A 300 9.47 26.92 -2.38
N GLY A 301 8.18 27.03 -2.72
CA GLY A 301 7.43 26.03 -3.49
C GLY A 301 6.18 25.54 -2.75
N PRO A 302 5.66 24.36 -3.11
CA PRO A 302 4.47 23.79 -2.47
C PRO A 302 4.78 23.35 -1.04
N VAL A 303 3.92 23.77 -0.11
CA VAL A 303 3.99 23.44 1.32
C VAL A 303 2.61 22.97 1.78
N THR A 304 2.58 21.88 2.53
CA THR A 304 1.38 21.40 3.22
C THR A 304 1.51 21.68 4.71
N LEU A 305 0.51 22.34 5.28
CA LEU A 305 0.45 22.66 6.70
C LEU A 305 -0.59 21.78 7.39
N VAL A 306 -0.22 21.18 8.52
CA VAL A 306 -1.14 20.44 9.40
C VAL A 306 -1.30 21.21 10.70
N LEU A 307 -2.53 21.60 11.03
CA LEU A 307 -2.87 22.58 12.05
C LEU A 307 -3.75 21.95 13.13
N ARG A 308 -3.50 22.31 14.39
CA ARG A 308 -4.38 21.97 15.53
C ARG A 308 -5.37 23.08 15.89
N PHE A 309 -5.51 24.05 15.01
CA PHE A 309 -6.43 25.16 15.13
C PHE A 309 -6.97 25.55 13.77
N ARG A 310 -8.15 26.15 13.78
CA ARG A 310 -8.75 26.77 12.59
C ARG A 310 -8.21 28.21 12.50
N PRO A 311 -7.43 28.59 11.48
CA PRO A 311 -6.99 29.97 11.27
C PRO A 311 -8.16 30.87 10.87
N ASP A 312 -8.12 32.13 11.29
CA ASP A 312 -9.15 33.12 10.96
C ASP A 312 -8.99 33.60 9.50
N GLY A 313 -10.07 33.56 8.71
CA GLY A 313 -10.12 34.15 7.35
C GLY A 313 -9.82 33.20 6.17
N ASP A 314 -9.22 32.04 6.42
CA ASP A 314 -8.83 31.06 5.39
C ASP A 314 -9.71 29.81 5.36
N GLU A 315 -10.96 29.93 5.77
CA GLU A 315 -11.84 28.78 6.04
C GLU A 315 -12.14 27.92 4.82
N ALA A 316 -12.20 28.53 3.63
CA ALA A 316 -12.50 27.82 2.39
C ALA A 316 -11.34 26.95 1.87
N ALA A 317 -10.11 27.15 2.36
CA ALA A 317 -8.92 26.43 1.92
C ALA A 317 -8.51 25.29 2.88
N LEU A 318 -9.25 25.10 3.98
CA LEU A 318 -8.97 24.09 4.99
C LEU A 318 -9.71 22.78 4.70
N THR A 319 -8.99 21.68 4.84
CA THR A 319 -9.55 20.32 4.87
C THR A 319 -9.56 19.84 6.31
N GLU A 320 -10.74 19.46 6.84
CA GLU A 320 -10.84 18.84 8.17
C GLU A 320 -10.44 17.36 8.09
N LEU A 321 -9.42 16.97 8.85
CA LEU A 321 -8.81 15.65 8.80
C LEU A 321 -9.38 14.69 9.85
N SER A 322 -9.70 15.23 11.04
CA SER A 322 -10.11 14.46 12.21
C SER A 322 -10.92 15.37 13.15
N LEU A 323 -11.96 14.82 13.79
CA LEU A 323 -12.78 15.57 14.75
C LEU A 323 -12.25 15.47 16.18
N ASP A 324 -11.62 14.35 16.54
CA ASP A 324 -10.98 14.15 17.84
C ASP A 324 -9.69 13.33 17.76
N PRO A 325 -8.49 13.95 17.82
CA PRO A 325 -8.26 15.37 18.02
C PRO A 325 -8.56 16.18 16.76
N ARG A 326 -9.01 17.43 16.93
CA ARG A 326 -9.27 18.33 15.78
C ARG A 326 -7.99 18.63 15.02
N LEU A 327 -7.95 18.20 13.77
CA LEU A 327 -6.84 18.42 12.84
C LEU A 327 -7.35 19.01 11.52
N TYR A 328 -6.59 19.97 10.99
CA TYR A 328 -6.87 20.60 9.71
C TYR A 328 -5.62 20.53 8.83
N ALA A 329 -5.79 20.31 7.53
CA ALA A 329 -4.75 20.48 6.52
C ALA A 329 -5.04 21.69 5.64
N MET A 330 -3.98 22.36 5.19
CA MET A 330 -4.05 23.30 4.08
C MET A 330 -2.80 23.18 3.21
N SER A 331 -2.95 23.39 1.91
CA SER A 331 -1.82 23.45 0.98
C SER A 331 -1.66 24.87 0.45
N CYS A 332 -0.44 25.38 0.44
CA CYS A 332 -0.08 26.68 -0.11
C CYS A 332 1.15 26.57 -1.02
N GLU A 333 1.31 27.51 -1.94
CA GLU A 333 2.49 27.65 -2.78
C GLU A 333 3.18 28.96 -2.40
N LEU A 334 4.42 28.85 -1.93
CA LEU A 334 5.20 29.98 -1.43
C LEU A 334 6.25 30.43 -2.46
N ALA A 335 6.17 31.67 -2.90
CA ALA A 335 7.19 32.29 -3.73
C ALA A 335 8.49 32.55 -2.93
N PRO A 336 9.64 32.68 -3.61
CA PRO A 336 10.90 33.03 -2.96
C PRO A 336 10.82 34.31 -2.12
N GLY A 337 11.08 34.21 -0.81
CA GLY A 337 11.03 35.33 0.12
C GLY A 337 9.63 35.69 0.65
N GLU A 338 8.59 34.96 0.23
CA GLU A 338 7.20 35.23 0.62
C GLU A 338 6.96 34.94 2.11
N GLN A 339 6.06 35.71 2.73
CA GLN A 339 5.64 35.54 4.12
C GLN A 339 4.14 35.29 4.20
N LEU A 340 3.75 34.18 4.81
CA LEU A 340 2.37 33.88 5.17
C LEU A 340 2.18 34.03 6.67
N LYS A 341 1.08 34.70 7.06
CA LYS A 341 0.73 34.91 8.47
C LYS A 341 -0.59 34.23 8.77
N PHE A 342 -0.58 33.38 9.79
CA PHE A 342 -1.80 32.73 10.30
C PHE A 342 -2.11 33.28 11.69
N GLN A 343 -3.39 33.46 11.97
CA GLN A 343 -3.86 34.00 13.24
C GLN A 343 -5.06 33.22 13.77
N ARG A 344 -5.20 33.21 15.10
CA ARG A 344 -6.37 32.73 15.82
C ARG A 344 -6.64 33.68 16.98
N GLY A 345 -7.59 34.59 16.81
CA GLY A 345 -7.76 35.72 17.73
C GLY A 345 -6.48 36.57 17.80
N PRO A 346 -5.95 36.89 19.00
CA PRO A 346 -4.75 37.74 19.12
C PRO A 346 -3.43 37.01 18.89
N ALA A 347 -3.43 35.68 18.74
CA ALA A 347 -2.23 34.88 18.61
C ALA A 347 -1.88 34.65 17.13
N GLN A 348 -0.60 34.84 16.77
CA GLN A 348 -0.13 34.82 15.38
C GLN A 348 1.10 33.94 15.18
N VAL A 349 1.27 33.42 13.98
CA VAL A 349 2.47 32.71 13.53
C VAL A 349 2.80 33.12 12.11
N THR A 350 4.09 33.23 11.79
CA THR A 350 4.58 33.61 10.47
C THR A 350 5.37 32.44 9.87
N ILE A 351 5.06 32.08 8.64
CA ILE A 351 5.85 31.17 7.81
C ILE A 351 6.56 32.03 6.77
N LEU A 352 7.88 31.87 6.66
CA LEU A 352 8.73 32.62 5.75
C LEU A 352 9.40 31.65 4.78
N ALA A 353 9.10 31.80 3.49
CA ALA A 353 9.87 31.14 2.45
C ALA A 353 11.21 31.82 2.24
N ARG A 354 12.26 31.04 2.00
CA ARG A 354 13.59 31.58 1.72
C ARG A 354 13.65 32.27 0.35
N SER A 355 14.45 33.33 0.23
CA SER A 355 14.65 34.08 -1.02
C SER A 355 15.59 33.36 -1.97
N ARG A 356 15.18 32.21 -2.52
CA ARG A 356 16.00 31.38 -3.42
C ARG A 356 15.31 31.05 -4.75
N PRO A 357 16.06 30.89 -5.85
CA PRO A 357 15.47 30.44 -7.11
C PRO A 357 14.89 29.03 -6.99
N THR A 358 13.72 28.80 -7.58
CA THR A 358 13.06 27.48 -7.63
C THR A 358 12.90 27.00 -9.07
N LEU A 359 12.89 25.68 -9.24
CA LEU A 359 12.59 25.01 -10.51
C LEU A 359 11.58 23.88 -10.24
N ALA A 360 10.57 23.77 -11.10
CA ALA A 360 9.58 22.71 -11.08
C ALA A 360 9.18 22.35 -12.51
N LEU A 361 8.87 21.08 -12.75
CA LEU A 361 8.31 20.63 -14.02
C LEU A 361 6.79 20.60 -13.93
N LYS A 362 6.15 21.10 -14.99
CA LYS A 362 4.71 21.04 -15.19
C LYS A 362 4.42 20.29 -16.48
N GLY A 363 3.64 19.23 -16.38
CA GLY A 363 3.24 18.37 -17.50
C GLY A 363 2.40 17.22 -16.97
N GLN A 364 2.05 16.26 -17.84
CA GLN A 364 1.40 15.04 -17.37
C GLN A 364 2.42 14.20 -16.59
N ALA A 365 2.09 13.89 -15.33
CA ALA A 365 2.91 13.07 -14.45
C ALA A 365 2.13 11.86 -13.96
N PHE A 366 2.85 10.77 -13.73
CA PHE A 366 2.33 9.55 -13.12
C PHE A 366 3.08 9.28 -11.83
N ARG A 367 2.32 9.19 -10.75
CA ARG A 367 2.82 8.75 -9.45
C ARG A 367 2.43 7.29 -9.23
N GLY A 368 3.42 6.41 -9.11
CA GLY A 368 3.18 5.01 -8.77
C GLY A 368 2.73 4.85 -7.31
N ILE A 369 2.25 3.65 -6.96
CA ILE A 369 1.75 3.34 -5.61
C ILE A 369 2.85 3.50 -4.53
N GLY A 370 4.10 3.18 -4.86
CA GLY A 370 5.27 3.41 -4.01
C GLY A 370 5.64 4.88 -3.79
N GLY A 371 4.92 5.83 -4.43
CA GLY A 371 5.11 7.27 -4.27
C GLY A 371 6.08 7.91 -5.27
N ASN A 372 6.85 7.11 -6.01
CA ASN A 372 7.72 7.57 -7.10
C ASN A 372 6.92 8.23 -8.23
N GLU A 373 7.45 9.31 -8.77
CA GLU A 373 6.80 10.08 -9.84
C GLU A 373 7.67 10.12 -11.10
N LEU A 374 7.02 9.97 -12.26
CA LEU A 374 7.61 10.16 -13.59
C LEU A 374 6.79 11.16 -14.40
N TYR A 375 7.44 11.84 -15.34
CA TYR A 375 6.81 12.81 -16.25
C TYR A 375 6.79 12.30 -17.69
N ALA A 376 5.70 12.54 -18.39
CA ALA A 376 5.62 12.40 -19.84
C ALA A 376 6.36 13.54 -20.54
N THR A 377 6.91 13.29 -21.73
CA THR A 377 7.58 14.34 -22.53
C THR A 377 6.62 15.29 -23.21
N THR A 378 5.39 14.86 -23.51
CA THR A 378 4.41 15.71 -24.19
C THR A 378 3.83 16.76 -23.24
N GLY A 379 3.79 18.01 -23.69
CA GLY A 379 3.32 19.18 -22.93
C GLY A 379 4.19 19.54 -21.72
N ILE A 380 5.43 19.04 -21.65
CA ILE A 380 6.30 19.28 -20.49
C ILE A 380 6.94 20.66 -20.56
N THR A 381 6.74 21.43 -19.49
CA THR A 381 7.25 22.79 -19.34
C THR A 381 8.05 22.90 -18.05
N LEU A 382 9.21 23.56 -18.12
CA LEU A 382 9.95 23.98 -16.94
C LEU A 382 9.38 25.31 -16.47
N ARG A 383 9.03 25.38 -15.19
CA ARG A 383 8.68 26.60 -14.47
C ARG A 383 9.69 26.88 -13.40
N GLY A 384 9.89 28.15 -13.09
CA GLY A 384 10.72 28.54 -11.97
C GLY A 384 10.43 29.96 -11.53
N GLN A 385 10.94 30.31 -10.36
CA GLN A 385 10.87 31.68 -9.88
C GLN A 385 12.23 32.10 -9.35
N VAL A 386 12.69 33.27 -9.73
CA VAL A 386 13.97 33.82 -9.34
C VAL A 386 13.72 35.11 -8.55
N PRO A 387 14.31 35.27 -7.35
CA PRO A 387 14.19 36.51 -6.57
C PRO A 387 14.56 37.75 -7.38
N LEU A 388 13.73 38.80 -7.31
CA LEU A 388 13.94 40.04 -8.06
C LEU A 388 15.27 40.73 -7.74
N GLU A 389 15.75 40.56 -6.51
CA GLU A 389 17.06 41.07 -6.06
C GLU A 389 18.25 40.51 -6.85
N LEU A 390 18.08 39.37 -7.52
CA LEU A 390 19.11 38.78 -8.38
C LEU A 390 19.19 39.45 -9.78
N PHE A 391 18.21 40.31 -10.13
CA PHE A 391 18.12 41.02 -11.41
C PHE A 391 18.47 42.52 -11.34
N ALA A 392 18.66 43.07 -10.14
CA ALA A 392 18.63 44.52 -9.91
C ALA A 392 19.71 45.33 -10.67
N ASP A 393 20.85 44.72 -11.05
CA ASP A 393 22.02 45.47 -11.57
C ASP A 393 22.67 44.87 -12.84
N ASP A 394 22.22 43.72 -13.36
CA ASP A 394 22.83 43.04 -14.52
C ASP A 394 21.85 42.05 -15.19
N PRO A 395 21.37 42.31 -16.42
CA PRO A 395 20.55 41.37 -17.20
C PRO A 395 21.45 40.27 -17.81
N ALA A 396 22.24 39.59 -16.98
CA ALA A 396 22.99 38.41 -17.43
C ALA A 396 21.99 37.36 -17.95
N ALA A 397 22.17 36.91 -19.20
CA ALA A 397 21.33 35.86 -19.78
C ALA A 397 21.38 34.62 -18.88
N LEU A 398 20.23 34.18 -18.37
CA LEU A 398 20.13 32.91 -17.66
C LEU A 398 20.14 31.78 -18.70
N VAL A 399 20.74 30.65 -18.33
CA VAL A 399 20.72 29.43 -19.15
C VAL A 399 20.24 28.26 -18.31
N VAL A 400 19.42 27.41 -18.93
CA VAL A 400 18.97 26.13 -18.39
C VAL A 400 19.83 25.04 -19.01
N ALA A 401 20.64 24.38 -18.19
CA ALA A 401 21.46 23.25 -18.61
C ALA A 401 20.72 21.94 -18.32
N LEU A 402 20.54 21.12 -19.36
CA LEU A 402 19.87 19.81 -19.31
C LEU A 402 20.90 18.70 -19.52
N SER A 403 20.86 17.68 -18.67
CA SER A 403 21.74 16.51 -18.76
C SER A 403 21.01 15.25 -18.30
N ALA A 404 21.42 14.09 -18.83
CA ALA A 404 20.88 12.79 -18.46
C ALA A 404 21.98 11.72 -18.58
N PRO A 405 22.00 10.70 -17.70
CA PRO A 405 22.97 9.60 -17.78
C PRO A 405 22.93 8.90 -19.15
N GLY A 406 24.10 8.58 -19.70
CA GLY A 406 24.22 7.97 -21.03
C GLY A 406 24.24 8.95 -22.21
N ARG A 407 24.29 10.26 -21.95
CA ARG A 407 24.56 11.30 -22.96
C ARG A 407 25.85 12.06 -22.64
N GLU A 408 26.68 12.26 -23.66
CA GLU A 408 27.98 12.94 -23.52
C GLU A 408 27.88 14.47 -23.49
N GLU A 409 26.83 15.07 -24.07
CA GLU A 409 26.68 16.53 -24.15
C GLU A 409 25.56 17.08 -23.25
N THR A 410 25.88 18.12 -22.47
CA THR A 410 24.90 18.92 -21.73
C THR A 410 24.32 19.98 -22.66
N LEU A 411 22.99 20.03 -22.77
CA LEU A 411 22.31 21.02 -23.61
C LEU A 411 22.05 22.30 -22.80
N GLU A 412 22.51 23.45 -23.27
CA GLU A 412 22.25 24.75 -22.64
C GLU A 412 21.22 25.55 -23.45
N LEU A 413 20.12 25.93 -22.79
CA LEU A 413 19.01 26.67 -23.38
C LEU A 413 18.93 28.07 -22.74
N PRO A 414 19.03 29.17 -23.51
CA PRO A 414 18.87 30.51 -22.96
C PRO A 414 17.43 30.74 -22.47
N ILE A 415 17.28 31.48 -21.37
CA ILE A 415 15.96 31.83 -20.81
C ILE A 415 15.98 33.26 -20.28
N GLU A 416 14.89 33.99 -20.55
CA GLU A 416 14.67 35.33 -20.01
C GLU A 416 13.52 35.29 -18.98
N PRO A 417 13.74 35.77 -17.75
CA PRO A 417 12.69 35.85 -16.74
C PRO A 417 11.70 36.96 -17.05
N SER A 418 10.44 36.74 -16.68
CA SER A 418 9.42 37.79 -16.72
C SER A 418 9.75 38.92 -15.72
N PRO A 419 9.10 40.11 -15.83
CA PRO A 419 9.30 41.20 -14.87
C PRO A 419 9.04 40.85 -13.40
N GLY A 420 8.30 39.77 -13.12
CA GLY A 420 8.06 39.23 -11.78
C GLY A 420 9.04 38.13 -11.34
N GLY A 421 10.07 37.84 -12.15
CA GLY A 421 11.05 36.79 -11.90
C GLY A 421 10.57 35.38 -12.27
N GLU A 422 9.45 35.22 -12.98
CA GLU A 422 8.94 33.91 -13.41
C GLU A 422 9.71 33.40 -14.64
N LEU A 423 10.11 32.14 -14.60
CA LEU A 423 10.75 31.41 -15.68
C LEU A 423 9.75 30.43 -16.29
N LYS A 424 9.65 30.40 -17.62
CA LYS A 424 8.87 29.41 -18.35
C LYS A 424 9.61 29.00 -19.62
N LEU A 425 9.89 27.70 -19.74
CA LEU A 425 10.54 27.12 -20.91
C LEU A 425 9.79 25.86 -21.35
N ASP A 426 9.47 25.78 -22.64
CA ASP A 426 8.93 24.57 -23.24
C ASP A 426 10.07 23.59 -23.50
N LEU A 427 9.95 22.38 -22.95
CA LEU A 427 10.97 21.35 -23.05
C LEU A 427 10.58 20.21 -23.99
N GLU A 428 9.32 20.15 -24.44
CA GLU A 428 8.87 19.07 -25.34
C GLU A 428 9.72 18.95 -26.62
N PRO A 429 10.04 20.03 -27.37
CA PRO A 429 10.83 19.94 -28.61
C PRO A 429 12.26 19.41 -28.38
N VAL A 430 12.79 19.58 -27.17
CA VAL A 430 14.14 19.14 -26.81
C VAL A 430 14.22 17.61 -26.81
N PHE A 431 13.13 16.95 -26.38
CA PHE A 431 13.10 15.50 -26.16
C PHE A 431 12.70 14.70 -27.38
N GLU A 432 12.23 15.34 -28.47
CA GLU A 432 11.89 14.65 -29.73
C GLU A 432 13.08 13.88 -30.34
N SER A 433 14.30 14.40 -30.15
CA SER A 433 15.53 13.76 -30.61
C SER A 433 16.09 12.69 -29.67
N TRP A 434 15.45 12.47 -28.52
CA TRP A 434 15.94 11.55 -27.50
C TRP A 434 15.46 10.13 -27.77
N THR A 435 16.28 9.15 -27.41
CA THR A 435 15.90 7.74 -27.58
C THR A 435 14.77 7.39 -26.59
N PRO A 436 13.67 6.77 -27.04
CA PRO A 436 12.56 6.40 -26.17
C PRO A 436 12.97 5.47 -25.03
N GLY A 437 12.57 5.83 -23.81
CA GLY A 437 13.00 5.16 -22.59
C GLY A 437 12.82 6.02 -21.34
N LEU A 438 12.92 5.39 -20.18
CA LEU A 438 12.96 6.09 -18.90
C LEU A 438 14.38 6.63 -18.64
N VAL A 439 14.50 7.93 -18.36
CA VAL A 439 15.77 8.59 -18.07
C VAL A 439 15.66 9.45 -16.80
N ARG A 440 16.80 9.63 -16.11
CA ARG A 440 16.92 10.60 -15.02
C ARG A 440 17.31 11.95 -15.62
N LEU A 441 16.38 12.90 -15.67
CA LEU A 441 16.64 14.26 -16.18
C LEU A 441 17.21 15.12 -15.06
N ARG A 442 18.37 15.74 -15.31
CA ARG A 442 18.96 16.80 -14.49
C ARG A 442 18.79 18.14 -15.18
N VAL A 443 18.21 19.10 -14.47
CA VAL A 443 17.98 20.48 -14.90
C VAL A 443 18.72 21.40 -13.97
N GLU A 444 19.56 22.28 -14.51
CA GLU A 444 20.28 23.30 -13.74
C GLU A 444 20.02 24.70 -14.30
N LEU A 445 19.66 25.65 -13.44
CA LEU A 445 19.62 27.07 -13.79
C LEU A 445 20.99 27.69 -13.50
N ARG A 446 21.60 28.32 -14.49
CA ARG A 446 22.92 28.97 -14.37
C ARG A 446 22.87 30.38 -14.95
N ARG A 447 23.86 31.22 -14.60
CA ARG A 447 24.16 32.42 -15.38
C ARG A 447 25.02 32.03 -16.57
N SER A 448 24.76 32.64 -17.73
CA SER A 448 25.55 32.40 -18.95
C SER A 448 27.05 32.59 -18.68
N GLY A 449 27.86 31.64 -19.15
CA GLY A 449 29.31 31.62 -18.94
C GLY A 449 29.79 31.16 -17.55
N LEU A 450 28.89 30.94 -16.58
CA LEU A 450 29.23 30.39 -15.27
C LEU A 450 28.85 28.91 -15.18
N ARG A 451 29.77 28.09 -14.66
CA ARG A 451 29.51 26.66 -14.39
C ARG A 451 28.66 26.41 -13.14
N ARG A 452 28.55 27.40 -12.24
CA ARG A 452 27.82 27.27 -10.97
C ARG A 452 26.31 27.35 -11.20
N ALA A 453 25.57 26.31 -10.79
CA ALA A 453 24.12 26.34 -10.80
C ALA A 453 23.56 27.11 -9.60
N MET A 454 22.53 27.92 -9.89
CA MET A 454 21.73 28.69 -8.95
C MET A 454 20.57 27.85 -8.37
N ALA A 455 19.98 26.97 -9.19
CA ALA A 455 18.97 26.01 -8.79
C ALA A 455 19.14 24.71 -9.57
N ARG A 456 18.70 23.60 -8.97
CA ARG A 456 18.77 22.26 -9.57
C ARG A 456 17.46 21.51 -9.38
N LEU A 457 17.11 20.68 -10.36
CA LEU A 457 15.99 19.76 -10.30
C LEU A 457 16.42 18.44 -10.91
N ALA A 458 16.10 17.33 -10.24
CA ALA A 458 16.27 15.98 -10.76
C ALA A 458 14.92 15.26 -10.75
N THR A 459 14.53 14.65 -11.86
CA THR A 459 13.26 13.90 -11.97
C THR A 459 13.36 12.71 -12.91
N TRP A 460 12.40 11.80 -12.83
CA TRP A 460 12.23 10.75 -13.82
C TRP A 460 11.41 11.27 -15.01
N LEU A 461 11.96 11.14 -16.20
CA LEU A 461 11.33 11.52 -17.46
C LEU A 461 11.18 10.28 -18.34
N TRP A 462 9.98 10.03 -18.85
CA TRP A 462 9.74 8.99 -19.82
C TRP A 462 9.73 9.58 -21.23
N VAL A 463 10.85 9.44 -21.93
CA VAL A 463 11.01 9.88 -23.32
C VAL A 463 10.16 9.01 -24.24
N GLY A 464 9.27 9.66 -25.00
CA GLY A 464 8.36 8.99 -25.92
C GLY A 464 7.00 8.65 -25.31
N LEU A 465 6.75 8.94 -24.03
CA LEU A 465 5.42 8.87 -23.45
C LEU A 465 4.60 10.11 -23.86
N THR A 466 3.49 9.89 -24.56
CA THR A 466 2.63 10.98 -25.07
C THR A 466 1.51 11.30 -24.10
N ARG A 467 0.82 10.27 -23.62
CA ARG A 467 -0.28 10.44 -22.67
C ARG A 467 -0.53 9.20 -21.84
N ILE A 468 -1.18 9.41 -20.72
CA ILE A 468 -1.64 8.37 -19.81
C ILE A 468 -3.15 8.49 -19.66
N GLU A 469 -3.89 7.41 -19.95
CA GLU A 469 -5.33 7.34 -19.74
C GLU A 469 -5.66 6.35 -18.62
N ASP A 470 -6.61 6.70 -17.76
CA ASP A 470 -7.12 5.89 -16.65
C ASP A 470 -6.04 5.24 -15.78
N ARG A 471 -4.87 5.91 -15.67
CA ARG A 471 -3.67 5.46 -14.94
C ARG A 471 -3.17 4.04 -15.31
N SER A 472 -3.66 3.48 -16.40
CA SER A 472 -3.47 2.08 -16.79
C SER A 472 -2.99 1.92 -18.24
N HIS A 473 -3.33 2.89 -19.10
CA HIS A 473 -2.93 2.88 -20.50
C HIS A 473 -1.87 3.95 -20.76
N PHE A 474 -0.66 3.51 -21.06
CA PHE A 474 0.48 4.37 -21.39
C PHE A 474 0.67 4.38 -22.90
N TYR A 475 0.36 5.52 -23.52
CA TYR A 475 0.50 5.70 -24.97
C TYR A 475 1.89 6.24 -25.27
N CYS A 476 2.62 5.54 -26.14
CA CYS A 476 3.97 5.91 -26.52
C CYS A 476 4.08 6.23 -28.02
N THR A 477 4.99 7.12 -28.38
CA THR A 477 5.42 7.28 -29.78
C THR A 477 6.20 6.06 -30.26
N ALA A 478 6.95 5.44 -29.35
CA ALA A 478 7.60 4.15 -29.51
C ALA A 478 7.82 3.51 -28.13
N LEU A 479 7.85 2.17 -28.07
CA LEU A 479 8.05 1.47 -26.81
C LEU A 479 9.44 1.76 -26.21
N PRO A 480 9.54 1.94 -24.88
CA PRO A 480 10.81 2.25 -24.20
C PRO A 480 11.83 1.13 -24.36
N ARG A 481 13.04 1.46 -24.83
CA ARG A 481 14.10 0.46 -25.09
C ARG A 481 14.64 -0.20 -23.83
N ASN A 482 14.56 0.50 -22.70
CA ASN A 482 15.10 0.06 -21.44
C ASN A 482 14.06 -0.54 -20.50
N LEU A 483 12.87 -0.90 -21.01
CA LEU A 483 11.84 -1.60 -20.25
C LEU A 483 12.10 -3.11 -20.29
N ASP A 484 12.43 -3.66 -19.13
CA ASP A 484 12.60 -5.10 -18.92
C ASP A 484 11.23 -5.77 -18.85
N ALA A 485 10.90 -6.56 -19.86
CA ALA A 485 9.62 -7.25 -19.96
C ALA A 485 9.49 -8.38 -18.94
N GLU A 486 10.60 -9.06 -18.67
CA GLU A 486 10.65 -10.28 -17.89
C GLU A 486 10.62 -9.96 -16.39
N ALA A 487 11.26 -8.86 -15.99
CA ALA A 487 11.18 -8.36 -14.62
C ALA A 487 9.84 -7.63 -14.31
N SER A 488 9.14 -7.17 -15.34
CA SER A 488 7.81 -6.54 -15.24
C SER A 488 6.72 -7.57 -14.92
N ASP A 489 5.70 -7.17 -14.16
CA ASP A 489 4.60 -8.07 -13.74
C ASP A 489 3.25 -7.57 -14.28
N ASN A 490 2.42 -8.51 -14.72
CA ASN A 490 1.12 -8.27 -15.33
C ASN A 490 1.13 -7.26 -16.50
N LEU A 491 2.25 -7.16 -17.23
CA LEU A 491 2.41 -6.23 -18.34
C LEU A 491 1.89 -6.82 -19.66
N ALA A 492 1.08 -6.04 -20.37
CA ALA A 492 0.71 -6.25 -21.77
C ALA A 492 1.33 -5.16 -22.66
N ARG A 493 1.75 -5.57 -23.85
CA ARG A 493 2.40 -4.71 -24.85
C ARG A 493 1.64 -4.84 -26.16
N ASP A 494 1.13 -3.72 -26.67
CA ASP A 494 0.59 -3.63 -28.03
C ASP A 494 1.63 -2.91 -28.89
N GLU A 495 2.44 -3.69 -29.63
CA GLU A 495 3.48 -3.14 -30.51
C GLU A 495 2.90 -2.33 -31.67
N GLY A 496 1.74 -2.75 -32.20
CA GLY A 496 1.11 -2.10 -33.35
C GLY A 496 0.57 -0.71 -33.01
N ARG A 497 0.09 -0.50 -31.78
CA ARG A 497 -0.40 0.79 -31.29
C ARG A 497 0.60 1.53 -30.39
N CYS A 498 1.74 0.92 -30.06
CA CYS A 498 2.72 1.42 -29.09
C CYS A 498 2.09 1.75 -27.73
N ILE A 499 1.27 0.83 -27.21
CA ILE A 499 0.60 0.99 -25.91
C ILE A 499 1.15 -0.03 -24.91
N LEU A 500 1.44 0.44 -23.70
CA LEU A 500 1.68 -0.43 -22.55
C LEU A 500 0.47 -0.39 -21.62
N THR A 501 0.01 -1.58 -21.23
CA THR A 501 -1.15 -1.75 -20.35
C THR A 501 -0.97 -3.02 -19.52
N TYR A 502 -2.02 -3.50 -18.87
CA TYR A 502 -2.01 -4.71 -18.07
C TYR A 502 -2.50 -5.94 -18.86
N ARG A 503 -2.01 -7.13 -18.52
CA ARG A 503 -2.38 -8.39 -19.18
C ARG A 503 -3.71 -8.95 -18.67
N SER A 504 -3.95 -8.86 -17.38
CA SER A 504 -5.13 -9.42 -16.72
C SER A 504 -5.68 -8.46 -15.66
N ASP A 505 -7.01 -8.37 -15.62
CA ASP A 505 -7.76 -7.65 -14.60
C ASP A 505 -7.98 -8.47 -13.30
N ALA A 506 -7.57 -9.73 -13.29
CA ALA A 506 -7.57 -10.58 -12.10
C ALA A 506 -6.58 -10.07 -11.04
N LYS A 507 -5.49 -9.42 -11.46
CA LYS A 507 -4.52 -8.76 -10.59
C LYS A 507 -4.94 -7.30 -10.36
N ARG A 508 -4.75 -6.80 -9.14
CA ARG A 508 -5.09 -5.40 -8.78
C ARG A 508 -4.11 -4.38 -9.35
N PHE A 509 -2.87 -4.81 -9.55
CA PHE A 509 -1.76 -3.96 -9.97
C PHE A 509 -0.99 -4.59 -11.13
N PHE A 510 -0.23 -3.77 -11.83
CA PHE A 510 0.81 -4.19 -12.78
C PHE A 510 2.04 -3.31 -12.60
N ARG A 511 3.21 -3.83 -12.96
CA ARG A 511 4.51 -3.22 -12.65
C ARG A 511 5.35 -3.06 -13.90
N LEU A 512 5.92 -1.87 -14.06
CA LEU A 512 6.87 -1.52 -15.11
C LEU A 512 8.26 -1.45 -14.52
N VAL A 513 9.20 -2.24 -15.07
CA VAL A 513 10.59 -2.29 -14.59
C VAL A 513 11.54 -1.79 -15.69
N PHE A 514 12.34 -0.78 -15.37
CA PHE A 514 13.26 -0.12 -16.30
C PHE A 514 14.71 -0.29 -15.86
N ALA A 515 15.59 -0.66 -16.78
CA ALA A 515 17.03 -0.63 -16.58
C ALA A 515 17.58 0.78 -16.90
N VAL A 516 18.18 1.46 -15.92
CA VAL A 516 18.72 2.82 -16.09
C VAL A 516 20.22 2.78 -15.81
N GLY A 517 21.05 2.87 -16.86
CA GLY A 517 22.51 2.73 -16.73
C GLY A 517 22.96 1.26 -16.66
N SER A 518 24.17 1.02 -16.14
CA SER A 518 24.80 -0.31 -16.19
C SER A 518 24.29 -1.31 -15.16
N GLU A 519 23.76 -0.86 -14.00
CA GLU A 519 23.34 -1.77 -12.91
C GLU A 519 22.11 -1.31 -12.11
N ARG A 520 21.48 -0.16 -12.43
CA ARG A 520 20.35 0.36 -11.65
C ARG A 520 19.02 -0.01 -12.30
N VAL A 521 18.10 -0.54 -11.50
CA VAL A 521 16.72 -0.85 -11.91
C VAL A 521 15.76 0.11 -11.22
N VAL A 522 14.80 0.63 -11.96
CA VAL A 522 13.75 1.52 -11.48
C VAL A 522 12.40 0.90 -11.78
N GLN A 523 11.50 0.87 -10.80
CA GLN A 523 10.18 0.26 -10.97
C GLN A 523 9.04 1.23 -10.63
N PHE A 524 7.95 1.09 -11.38
CA PHE A 524 6.71 1.84 -11.17
C PHE A 524 5.53 0.86 -11.14
N THR A 525 4.72 0.94 -10.08
CA THR A 525 3.53 0.10 -9.90
C THR A 525 2.27 0.93 -10.15
N ALA A 526 1.42 0.44 -11.05
CA ALA A 526 0.15 1.04 -11.45
C ALA A 526 -1.03 0.13 -11.07
N ALA A 527 -2.19 0.73 -10.84
CA ALA A 527 -3.43 -0.01 -10.60
C ALA A 527 -4.14 -0.33 -11.92
N VAL A 528 -4.71 -1.53 -11.98
CA VAL A 528 -5.65 -1.94 -13.02
C VAL A 528 -6.93 -1.09 -12.89
N PRO A 529 -7.69 -0.81 -13.96
CA PRO A 529 -8.93 -0.04 -13.89
C PRO A 529 -9.93 -0.53 -12.85
N GLY A 530 -10.44 0.40 -12.03
CA GLY A 530 -11.48 0.16 -11.05
C GLY A 530 -11.16 0.72 -9.66
N ALA A 531 -12.07 0.47 -8.71
CA ALA A 531 -11.85 0.72 -7.29
C ALA A 531 -11.46 -0.56 -6.54
N PHE A 532 -10.47 -0.50 -5.66
CA PHE A 532 -10.01 -1.65 -4.85
C PHE A 532 -9.71 -1.20 -3.43
N MET A 533 -9.73 -2.16 -2.49
CA MET A 533 -9.53 -1.85 -1.07
C MET A 533 -8.55 -2.83 -0.44
N VAL A 534 -7.69 -2.29 0.42
CA VAL A 534 -6.72 -3.03 1.22
C VAL A 534 -6.83 -2.58 2.67
N LEU A 535 -6.96 -3.51 3.59
CA LEU A 535 -6.84 -3.26 5.01
C LEU A 535 -5.42 -3.58 5.44
N LYS A 536 -4.71 -2.57 5.94
CA LYS A 536 -3.38 -2.75 6.52
C LYS A 536 -3.51 -2.89 8.02
N ARG A 537 -3.07 -4.05 8.53
CA ARG A 537 -2.99 -4.32 9.97
C ARG A 537 -1.54 -4.20 10.41
N PHE A 538 -1.28 -3.27 11.30
CA PHE A 538 0.03 -3.09 11.91
C PHE A 538 0.02 -3.87 13.24
N ARG A 539 0.64 -5.06 13.27
CA ARG A 539 0.73 -5.93 14.46
C ARG A 539 2.16 -6.39 14.66
N GLU A 540 2.71 -6.20 15.87
CA GLU A 540 4.03 -6.73 16.28
C GLU A 540 5.18 -6.41 15.29
N GLY A 541 5.15 -5.25 14.63
CA GLY A 541 6.17 -4.86 13.65
C GLY A 541 6.01 -5.49 12.25
N LYS A 542 5.00 -6.33 12.05
CA LYS A 542 4.57 -6.80 10.73
C LYS A 542 3.40 -5.96 10.25
N VAL A 543 3.38 -5.75 8.93
CA VAL A 543 2.21 -5.20 8.23
C VAL A 543 1.60 -6.36 7.48
N GLU A 544 0.39 -6.73 7.87
CA GLU A 544 -0.45 -7.68 7.13
C GLU A 544 -1.37 -6.87 6.21
N GLU A 545 -1.48 -7.26 4.94
CA GLU A 545 -2.18 -6.49 3.90
C GLU A 545 -3.40 -7.22 3.35
N GLN A 546 -4.53 -7.15 4.05
CA GLN A 546 -5.69 -7.90 3.66
C GLN A 546 -6.48 -7.22 2.53
N ALA A 547 -6.68 -7.92 1.40
CA ALA A 547 -7.58 -7.45 0.34
C ALA A 547 -9.03 -7.46 0.82
N LEU A 548 -9.76 -6.35 0.66
CA LEU A 548 -11.18 -6.30 1.01
C LEU A 548 -12.08 -6.40 -0.23
N ARG A 549 -13.20 -7.10 -0.07
CA ARG A 549 -14.23 -7.24 -1.11
C ARG A 549 -15.17 -6.04 -1.12
N LYS A 550 -15.58 -5.60 -2.30
CA LYS A 550 -16.66 -4.60 -2.46
C LYS A 550 -17.97 -5.14 -1.90
N GLY A 551 -18.69 -4.28 -1.18
CA GLY A 551 -19.89 -4.62 -0.43
C GLY A 551 -19.62 -5.48 0.82
N GLY A 552 -18.36 -5.79 1.14
CA GLY A 552 -18.01 -6.53 2.34
C GLY A 552 -18.33 -5.75 3.62
N VAL A 553 -18.48 -6.48 4.72
CA VAL A 553 -18.67 -5.89 6.06
C VAL A 553 -17.32 -5.80 6.76
N LEU A 554 -16.98 -4.62 7.27
CA LEU A 554 -15.74 -4.36 8.02
C LEU A 554 -16.08 -3.85 9.42
N ALA A 555 -15.52 -4.49 10.44
CA ALA A 555 -15.66 -4.04 11.82
C ALA A 555 -14.75 -2.83 12.10
N LEU A 556 -15.33 -1.73 12.58
CA LEU A 556 -14.61 -0.57 13.07
C LEU A 556 -14.50 -0.65 14.58
N ARG A 557 -13.26 -0.67 15.07
CA ARG A 557 -12.98 -0.46 16.50
C ARG A 557 -12.41 0.93 16.66
N SER A 558 -12.89 1.67 17.66
CA SER A 558 -12.39 3.01 17.97
C SER A 558 -10.92 2.99 18.43
N ASP A 559 -10.43 1.84 18.89
CA ASP A 559 -9.02 1.59 19.24
C ASP A 559 -8.20 0.95 18.09
N SER A 560 -8.81 0.74 16.91
CA SER A 560 -8.15 0.05 15.80
C SER A 560 -7.00 0.89 15.23
N ARG A 561 -5.84 0.23 15.09
CA ARG A 561 -4.63 0.75 14.45
C ARG A 561 -4.61 0.49 12.94
N GLU A 562 -5.69 -0.07 12.41
CA GLU A 562 -5.75 -0.51 11.02
C GLU A 562 -6.02 0.66 10.07
N VAL A 563 -5.43 0.58 8.87
CA VAL A 563 -5.56 1.60 7.83
C VAL A 563 -6.24 0.99 6.61
N LEU A 564 -7.35 1.57 6.19
CA LEU A 564 -8.03 1.25 4.95
C LEU A 564 -7.40 2.06 3.81
N GLU A 565 -6.81 1.38 2.85
CA GLU A 565 -6.36 1.95 1.59
C GLU A 565 -7.43 1.72 0.51
N VAL A 566 -7.92 2.81 -0.09
CA VAL A 566 -8.86 2.78 -1.20
C VAL A 566 -8.17 3.29 -2.46
N TYR A 567 -8.06 2.41 -3.44
CA TYR A 567 -7.48 2.69 -4.75
C TYR A 567 -8.61 3.03 -5.73
N SER A 568 -8.42 4.04 -6.58
CA SER A 568 -9.31 4.33 -7.71
C SER A 568 -8.50 4.88 -8.88
N THR A 569 -8.65 4.27 -10.06
CA THR A 569 -7.98 4.74 -11.28
C THR A 569 -8.58 6.02 -11.87
N GLN A 570 -9.89 6.23 -11.68
CA GLN A 570 -10.61 7.39 -12.21
C GLN A 570 -10.66 8.58 -11.23
N GLY A 571 -10.07 8.42 -10.03
CA GLY A 571 -10.31 9.33 -8.91
C GLY A 571 -11.73 9.17 -8.35
N GLY A 572 -12.24 10.20 -7.67
CA GLY A 572 -13.60 10.21 -7.12
C GLY A 572 -13.65 10.79 -5.72
N CYS A 573 -14.84 10.82 -5.10
CA CYS A 573 -15.04 11.29 -3.74
C CYS A 573 -15.59 10.17 -2.85
N LEU A 574 -14.89 9.83 -1.78
CA LEU A 574 -15.35 8.89 -0.76
C LEU A 574 -16.38 9.56 0.14
N ARG A 575 -17.50 8.87 0.35
CA ARG A 575 -18.63 9.33 1.14
C ARG A 575 -18.96 8.35 2.27
N LEU A 576 -19.10 8.89 3.48
CA LEU A 576 -19.63 8.19 4.66
C LEU A 576 -20.30 9.22 5.58
N GLY A 577 -21.63 9.24 5.65
CA GLY A 577 -22.34 10.27 6.42
C GLY A 577 -22.03 11.65 5.87
N ARG A 578 -21.63 12.56 6.77
CA ARG A 578 -21.10 13.89 6.43
C ARG A 578 -19.65 13.92 5.94
N MET A 579 -18.94 12.77 5.93
CA MET A 579 -17.56 12.69 5.47
C MET A 579 -17.49 12.77 3.95
N HIS A 580 -16.62 13.65 3.45
CA HIS A 580 -16.27 13.77 2.03
C HIS A 580 -14.75 13.79 1.90
N GLN A 581 -14.19 12.82 1.18
CA GLN A 581 -12.73 12.70 1.01
C GLN A 581 -12.38 12.43 -0.46
N GLU A 582 -11.67 13.35 -1.11
CA GLU A 582 -11.31 13.19 -2.51
C GLU A 582 -10.15 12.20 -2.72
N ILE A 583 -10.28 11.36 -3.74
CA ILE A 583 -9.20 10.57 -4.30
C ILE A 583 -8.65 11.31 -5.51
N SER A 584 -7.47 11.92 -5.34
CA SER A 584 -6.82 12.65 -6.43
C SER A 584 -6.51 11.72 -7.62
N PRO A 585 -6.85 12.10 -8.86
CA PRO A 585 -6.46 11.35 -10.06
C PRO A 585 -4.93 11.20 -10.21
N ARG A 586 -4.13 12.10 -9.61
CA ARG A 586 -2.66 12.05 -9.65
C ARG A 586 -2.08 10.96 -8.75
N ALA A 587 -2.69 10.69 -7.61
CA ALA A 587 -2.26 9.64 -6.67
C ALA A 587 -3.00 8.31 -6.89
N GLY A 588 -4.30 8.37 -7.19
CA GLY A 588 -5.17 7.20 -7.39
C GLY A 588 -5.36 6.35 -6.13
N LEU A 589 -5.03 6.88 -4.95
CA LEU A 589 -5.05 6.20 -3.66
C LEU A 589 -5.47 7.18 -2.56
N ARG A 590 -6.27 6.69 -1.61
CA ARG A 590 -6.62 7.36 -0.35
C ARG A 590 -6.41 6.40 0.81
N ARG A 591 -5.80 6.87 1.90
CA ARG A 591 -5.64 6.09 3.14
C ARG A 591 -6.54 6.66 4.23
N LEU A 592 -7.19 5.80 4.99
CA LEU A 592 -8.16 6.17 6.01
C LEU A 592 -7.93 5.32 7.26
N HIS A 593 -7.71 5.92 8.42
CA HIS A 593 -7.70 5.18 9.68
C HIS A 593 -9.11 4.68 10.01
N LEU A 594 -9.23 3.44 10.49
CA LEU A 594 -10.52 2.88 10.90
C LEU A 594 -11.14 3.63 12.08
N SER A 595 -10.32 4.14 13.00
CA SER A 595 -10.77 4.97 14.12
C SER A 595 -11.45 6.27 13.63
N THR A 596 -10.86 6.95 12.65
CA THR A 596 -11.43 8.15 12.04
C THR A 596 -12.76 7.84 11.34
N LEU A 597 -12.87 6.69 10.66
CA LEU A 597 -14.14 6.29 10.03
C LEU A 597 -15.26 6.06 11.06
N ALA A 598 -14.93 5.58 12.27
CA ALA A 598 -15.91 5.34 13.32
C ALA A 598 -16.60 6.65 13.78
N GLU A 599 -15.92 7.79 13.67
CA GLU A 599 -16.46 9.12 14.03
C GLU A 599 -17.56 9.62 13.09
N TYR A 600 -17.63 9.07 11.87
CA TYR A 600 -18.58 9.47 10.82
C TYR A 600 -19.75 8.50 10.66
N LEU A 601 -19.83 7.45 11.50
CA LEU A 601 -20.97 6.55 11.51
C LEU A 601 -22.20 7.25 12.08
N GLU A 602 -23.25 7.36 11.27
CA GLU A 602 -24.55 7.91 11.64
C GLU A 602 -25.65 6.84 11.54
N PRO A 603 -26.80 7.00 12.21
CA PRO A 603 -27.91 6.05 12.13
C PRO A 603 -28.35 5.79 10.67
N GLY A 604 -28.21 4.55 10.20
CA GLY A 604 -28.55 4.18 8.81
C GLY A 604 -27.53 4.61 7.75
N ILE A 605 -26.44 5.26 8.16
CA ILE A 605 -25.34 5.65 7.29
C ILE A 605 -24.06 4.94 7.75
N ASN A 606 -23.96 3.70 7.31
CA ASN A 606 -22.85 2.79 7.60
C ASN A 606 -22.14 2.33 6.32
N ARG A 607 -22.47 2.93 5.16
CA ARG A 607 -21.96 2.49 3.86
C ARG A 607 -20.91 3.47 3.34
N LEU A 608 -19.66 3.05 3.36
CA LEU A 608 -18.60 3.74 2.64
C LEU A 608 -18.82 3.54 1.14
N SER A 609 -18.88 4.62 0.37
CA SER A 609 -19.10 4.58 -1.07
C SER A 609 -18.13 5.53 -1.77
N ILE A 610 -17.81 5.26 -3.03
CA ILE A 610 -17.06 6.18 -3.90
C ILE A 610 -18.00 6.76 -4.94
N GLU A 611 -18.08 8.08 -5.00
CA GLU A 611 -18.72 8.82 -6.07
C GLU A 611 -17.71 9.06 -7.18
N HIS A 612 -17.94 8.41 -8.33
CA HIS A 612 -17.10 8.58 -9.51
C HIS A 612 -17.36 9.94 -10.17
N PRO A 613 -16.43 10.46 -11.00
CA PRO A 613 -16.66 11.69 -11.76
C PRO A 613 -17.91 11.68 -12.65
N SER A 614 -18.40 10.49 -13.02
CA SER A 614 -19.66 10.29 -13.76
C SER A 614 -20.93 10.55 -12.92
N GLY A 615 -20.79 10.76 -11.62
CA GLY A 615 -21.90 10.84 -10.65
C GLY A 615 -22.41 9.47 -10.18
N PHE A 616 -21.84 8.37 -10.66
CA PHE A 616 -22.18 7.02 -10.18
C PHE A 616 -21.64 6.81 -8.76
N LEU A 617 -22.52 6.47 -7.82
CA LEU A 617 -22.16 6.12 -6.45
C LEU A 617 -21.97 4.62 -6.33
N GLU A 618 -20.72 4.18 -6.25
CA GLU A 618 -20.35 2.78 -6.09
C GLU A 618 -20.19 2.42 -4.60
N PRO A 619 -20.94 1.44 -4.06
CA PRO A 619 -20.78 1.02 -2.68
C PRO A 619 -19.49 0.22 -2.48
N LEU A 620 -18.69 0.61 -1.49
CA LEU A 620 -17.40 0.00 -1.18
C LEU A 620 -17.48 -0.97 0.00
N LEU A 621 -17.83 -0.50 1.20
CA LEU A 621 -17.91 -1.32 2.41
C LEU A 621 -19.16 -0.98 3.22
N GLN A 622 -19.65 -1.96 3.95
CA GLN A 622 -20.54 -1.75 5.09
C GLN A 622 -19.71 -1.79 6.37
N LEU A 623 -19.78 -0.73 7.15
CA LEU A 623 -18.97 -0.52 8.35
C LEU A 623 -19.82 -0.82 9.58
N VAL A 624 -19.32 -1.65 10.51
CA VAL A 624 -20.07 -2.04 11.71
C VAL A 624 -19.20 -1.86 12.95
N THR A 625 -19.75 -1.38 14.06
CA THR A 625 -19.03 -1.29 15.34
C THR A 625 -19.36 -2.54 16.17
N PRO A 626 -18.41 -3.34 16.68
CA PRO A 626 -18.75 -4.47 17.54
C PRO A 626 -19.08 -4.02 18.97
N HIS A 627 -20.24 -4.43 19.49
CA HIS A 627 -20.70 -4.17 20.85
C HIS A 627 -20.75 -5.46 21.67
N ARG A 628 -19.93 -5.54 22.72
CA ARG A 628 -19.82 -6.75 23.56
C ARG A 628 -21.07 -6.97 24.41
N VAL A 629 -21.68 -8.14 24.24
CA VAL A 629 -22.73 -8.68 25.11
C VAL A 629 -22.08 -9.49 26.22
N LEU A 630 -22.50 -9.27 27.47
CA LEU A 630 -21.95 -9.94 28.66
C LEU A 630 -22.66 -11.26 28.94
N ALA A 631 -23.98 -11.32 28.72
CA ALA A 631 -24.78 -12.53 28.76
C ALA A 631 -26.01 -12.40 27.85
N MET A 632 -26.46 -13.52 27.29
CA MET A 632 -27.63 -13.57 26.40
C MET A 632 -28.49 -14.80 26.70
N SER A 633 -29.82 -14.64 26.62
CA SER A 633 -30.75 -15.76 26.51
C SER A 633 -31.93 -15.40 25.61
N SER A 634 -32.50 -16.40 24.94
CA SER A 634 -33.73 -16.25 24.16
C SER A 634 -34.71 -17.35 24.52
N ARG A 635 -36.00 -17.01 24.63
CA ARG A 635 -37.06 -17.98 24.89
C ARG A 635 -38.35 -17.54 24.23
N GLU A 636 -39.15 -18.53 23.86
CA GLU A 636 -40.52 -18.32 23.40
C GLU A 636 -41.47 -18.57 24.58
N GLU A 637 -42.33 -17.60 24.88
CA GLU A 637 -43.24 -17.68 26.01
C GLU A 637 -44.56 -16.96 25.65
N GLY A 638 -45.68 -17.70 25.65
CA GLY A 638 -47.02 -17.13 25.48
C GLY A 638 -47.23 -16.40 24.14
N GLY A 639 -46.72 -16.95 23.02
CA GLY A 639 -46.85 -16.34 21.68
C GLY A 639 -45.93 -15.13 21.45
N THR A 640 -44.99 -14.88 22.36
CA THR A 640 -43.98 -13.83 22.25
C THR A 640 -42.59 -14.44 22.23
N PHE A 641 -41.75 -14.02 21.29
CA PHE A 641 -40.33 -14.34 21.29
C PHE A 641 -39.57 -13.27 22.07
N ARG A 642 -38.94 -13.67 23.17
CA ARG A 642 -38.25 -12.78 24.11
C ARG A 642 -36.75 -13.01 24.06
N ILE A 643 -35.98 -11.95 23.87
CA ILE A 643 -34.51 -11.94 23.91
C ILE A 643 -34.07 -11.09 25.10
N GLN A 644 -33.17 -11.63 25.92
CA GLN A 644 -32.55 -10.93 27.04
C GLN A 644 -31.06 -10.73 26.76
N LEU A 645 -30.59 -9.49 26.90
CA LEU A 645 -29.21 -9.08 26.67
C LEU A 645 -28.70 -8.33 27.90
N ASP A 646 -27.61 -8.80 28.50
CA ASP A 646 -26.91 -8.06 29.55
C ASP A 646 -25.75 -7.28 28.90
N LEU A 647 -25.82 -5.94 28.95
CA LEU A 647 -24.88 -5.01 28.33
C LEU A 647 -24.12 -4.19 29.39
N PRO A 648 -22.91 -3.70 29.10
CA PRO A 648 -22.11 -2.91 30.06
C PRO A 648 -22.72 -1.52 30.34
N THR A 649 -23.45 -0.96 29.38
CA THR A 649 -24.16 0.33 29.47
C THR A 649 -25.58 0.20 28.95
N THR A 650 -26.44 1.18 29.23
CA THR A 650 -27.79 1.25 28.68
C THR A 650 -27.74 1.53 27.18
N ALA A 651 -28.48 0.76 26.38
CA ALA A 651 -28.72 1.06 24.99
C ALA A 651 -29.82 2.11 24.86
N ASP A 652 -29.56 3.16 24.07
CA ASP A 652 -30.57 4.19 23.81
C ASP A 652 -31.67 3.64 22.88
N ALA A 653 -31.26 2.79 21.94
CA ALA A 653 -32.12 2.14 20.98
C ALA A 653 -31.46 0.85 20.46
N LEU A 654 -32.27 -0.06 19.94
CA LEU A 654 -31.84 -1.20 19.13
C LEU A 654 -32.51 -1.12 17.75
N ARG A 655 -31.82 -1.62 16.73
CA ARG A 655 -32.35 -1.77 15.37
C ARG A 655 -32.35 -3.24 15.04
N CYS A 656 -33.53 -3.78 14.73
CA CYS A 656 -33.68 -5.17 14.31
C CYS A 656 -33.91 -5.20 12.79
N ALA A 657 -32.96 -5.77 12.05
CA ALA A 657 -33.12 -6.11 10.64
C ALA A 657 -33.62 -7.56 10.56
N ALA A 658 -34.82 -7.75 10.05
CA ALA A 658 -35.46 -9.04 9.89
C ALA A 658 -35.57 -9.39 8.41
N HIS A 659 -34.98 -10.52 8.04
CA HIS A 659 -34.93 -10.99 6.66
C HIS A 659 -35.73 -12.28 6.55
N ASP A 660 -36.79 -12.30 5.74
CA ASP A 660 -37.46 -13.54 5.38
C ASP A 660 -36.66 -14.26 4.30
N ILE A 661 -36.11 -15.40 4.66
CA ILE A 661 -35.24 -16.19 3.79
C ILE A 661 -36.01 -16.79 2.61
N LEU A 662 -37.31 -17.05 2.77
CA LEU A 662 -38.13 -17.65 1.71
C LEU A 662 -38.46 -16.64 0.61
N THR A 663 -38.99 -15.46 0.96
CA THR A 663 -39.39 -14.45 -0.03
C THR A 663 -38.27 -13.46 -0.38
N GLY A 664 -37.32 -13.25 0.52
CA GLY A 664 -36.32 -12.18 0.44
C GLY A 664 -36.83 -10.82 0.94
N GLN A 665 -38.00 -10.78 1.59
CA GLN A 665 -38.53 -9.57 2.20
C GLN A 665 -37.64 -9.12 3.37
N GLU A 666 -37.37 -7.81 3.45
CA GLU A 666 -36.62 -7.20 4.55
C GLU A 666 -37.53 -6.25 5.33
N LEU A 667 -37.42 -6.30 6.66
CA LEU A 667 -38.13 -5.44 7.59
C LEU A 667 -37.14 -4.85 8.58
N ALA A 668 -37.10 -3.52 8.70
CA ALA A 668 -36.29 -2.83 9.70
C ALA A 668 -37.20 -2.29 10.82
N LEU A 669 -36.87 -2.63 12.07
CA LEU A 669 -37.56 -2.17 13.27
C LEU A 669 -36.62 -1.33 14.12
N ASP A 670 -36.95 -0.05 14.32
CA ASP A 670 -36.25 0.84 15.24
C ASP A 670 -36.92 0.81 16.61
N LEU A 671 -36.24 0.24 17.60
CA LEU A 671 -36.75 0.00 18.95
C LEU A 671 -36.09 0.96 19.93
N VAL A 672 -36.78 2.06 20.26
CA VAL A 672 -36.30 3.01 21.27
C VAL A 672 -36.46 2.39 22.66
N CYS A 673 -35.42 2.48 23.48
CA CYS A 673 -35.42 1.86 24.79
C CYS A 673 -36.45 2.51 25.73
N ASN A 674 -37.29 1.70 26.38
CA ASN A 674 -38.32 2.12 27.32
C ASN A 674 -39.39 3.05 26.70
N ASP A 675 -39.61 2.99 25.38
CA ASP A 675 -40.73 3.67 24.73
C ASP A 675 -42.06 3.00 25.07
N THR A 676 -42.89 3.70 25.82
CA THR A 676 -44.21 3.22 26.24
C THR A 676 -45.24 3.23 25.12
N SER A 677 -45.04 4.02 24.06
CA SER A 677 -45.95 4.13 22.93
C SER A 677 -45.93 2.87 22.05
N ALA A 678 -44.73 2.32 21.80
CA ALA A 678 -44.55 1.10 21.03
C ALA A 678 -45.25 -0.12 21.64
N ARG A 679 -45.33 -0.19 22.98
CA ARG A 679 -46.01 -1.30 23.68
C ARG A 679 -47.53 -1.21 23.61
N LEU A 680 -48.07 0.00 23.46
CA LEU A 680 -49.52 0.26 23.36
C LEU A 680 -50.02 0.17 21.92
N ASP A 681 -49.14 0.36 20.94
CA ASP A 681 -49.45 0.20 19.53
C ASP A 681 -49.67 -1.28 19.18
N ARG A 682 -50.85 -1.58 18.63
CA ARG A 682 -51.23 -2.94 18.20
C ARG A 682 -50.54 -3.37 16.90
N SER A 683 -49.97 -2.44 16.16
CA SER A 683 -49.22 -2.70 14.91
C SER A 683 -47.72 -2.89 15.12
N ALA A 684 -47.19 -2.51 16.30
CA ALA A 684 -45.77 -2.64 16.60
C ALA A 684 -45.33 -4.12 16.64
N ARG A 685 -44.33 -4.47 15.84
CA ARG A 685 -43.81 -5.84 15.71
C ARG A 685 -42.77 -6.22 16.77
N GLY A 686 -42.35 -5.27 17.61
CA GLY A 686 -41.55 -5.51 18.81
C GLY A 686 -41.29 -4.24 19.62
N TRP A 687 -40.75 -4.39 20.82
CA TRP A 687 -40.31 -3.27 21.69
C TRP A 687 -39.11 -3.66 22.55
N LEU A 688 -38.44 -2.64 23.10
CA LEU A 688 -37.25 -2.77 23.92
C LEU A 688 -37.48 -2.17 25.31
N THR A 689 -37.13 -2.91 26.35
CA THR A 689 -37.12 -2.43 27.74
C THR A 689 -35.76 -2.64 28.39
N CYS A 690 -35.35 -1.72 29.26
CA CYS A 690 -34.16 -1.85 30.09
C CYS A 690 -34.51 -1.58 31.55
N GLY A 691 -34.10 -2.49 32.44
CA GLY A 691 -34.26 -2.35 33.88
C GLY A 691 -33.15 -1.50 34.53
N GLU A 692 -33.21 -1.39 35.86
CA GLU A 692 -32.15 -0.76 36.67
C GLU A 692 -30.84 -1.56 36.61
N ARG A 693 -29.73 -0.88 36.91
CA ARG A 693 -28.40 -1.49 36.95
C ARG A 693 -28.37 -2.63 37.97
N GLN A 694 -27.96 -3.81 37.53
CA GLN A 694 -27.82 -4.97 38.40
C GLN A 694 -26.67 -4.80 39.39
N VAL A 695 -26.67 -5.58 40.47
CA VAL A 695 -25.60 -5.62 41.49
C VAL A 695 -24.24 -5.98 40.87
N SER A 696 -24.24 -6.74 39.77
CA SER A 696 -23.06 -7.08 38.96
C SER A 696 -22.50 -5.90 38.14
N GLY A 697 -23.16 -4.74 38.16
CA GLY A 697 -22.77 -3.54 37.40
C GLY A 697 -23.28 -3.50 35.95
N GLN A 698 -24.09 -4.48 35.53
CA GLN A 698 -24.58 -4.67 34.15
C GLN A 698 -26.03 -4.16 33.98
N PHE A 699 -26.44 -3.87 32.74
CA PHE A 699 -27.80 -3.45 32.40
C PHE A 699 -28.52 -4.53 31.58
N ARG A 700 -29.69 -4.97 32.08
CA ARG A 700 -30.50 -5.99 31.43
C ARG A 700 -31.52 -5.35 30.49
N HIS A 701 -31.37 -5.68 29.21
CA HIS A 701 -32.26 -5.30 28.13
C HIS A 701 -33.13 -6.50 27.75
N THR A 702 -34.42 -6.27 27.53
CA THR A 702 -35.38 -7.28 27.08
C THR A 702 -36.06 -6.79 25.81
N LEU A 703 -35.85 -7.52 24.71
CA LEU A 703 -36.60 -7.38 23.47
C LEU A 703 -37.76 -8.37 23.48
N GLU A 704 -38.93 -7.92 23.06
CA GLU A 704 -40.12 -8.75 22.93
C GLU A 704 -40.71 -8.59 21.53
N PHE A 705 -40.91 -9.71 20.84
CA PHE A 705 -41.52 -9.80 19.52
C PHE A 705 -42.82 -10.62 19.60
N PRO A 706 -44.01 -9.99 19.61
CA PRO A 706 -45.29 -10.70 19.57
C PRO A 706 -45.47 -11.37 18.20
N LEU A 707 -45.46 -12.69 18.16
CA LEU A 707 -45.40 -13.46 16.91
C LEU A 707 -46.67 -13.35 16.05
N GLU A 708 -47.82 -13.12 16.68
CA GLU A 708 -49.11 -12.89 16.02
C GLU A 708 -49.13 -11.67 15.07
N ARG A 709 -48.12 -10.78 15.16
CA ARG A 709 -48.00 -9.55 14.35
C ARG A 709 -47.02 -9.68 13.19
N TRP A 710 -46.39 -10.84 13.06
CA TRP A 710 -45.44 -11.15 12.00
C TRP A 710 -46.11 -11.96 10.90
N ASP A 711 -45.66 -11.73 9.67
CA ASP A 711 -46.16 -12.48 8.53
C ASP A 711 -45.55 -13.88 8.51
N THR A 712 -46.23 -14.83 7.87
CA THR A 712 -45.74 -16.19 7.62
C THR A 712 -44.40 -16.17 6.91
N GLY A 713 -43.42 -16.96 7.37
CA GLY A 713 -42.09 -16.94 6.78
C GLY A 713 -40.99 -17.54 7.65
N ALA A 714 -39.78 -17.56 7.10
CA ALA A 714 -38.57 -18.01 7.78
C ALA A 714 -37.67 -16.81 8.06
N TRP A 715 -37.92 -16.16 9.21
CA TRP A 715 -37.31 -14.89 9.57
C TRP A 715 -35.96 -15.08 10.26
N LEU A 716 -34.94 -14.42 9.76
CA LEU A 716 -33.65 -14.24 10.43
C LEU A 716 -33.56 -12.80 10.97
N LEU A 717 -33.45 -12.67 12.28
CA LEU A 717 -33.34 -11.42 13.00
C LEU A 717 -31.87 -11.11 13.31
N GLN A 718 -31.40 -9.95 12.88
CA GLN A 718 -30.10 -9.39 13.21
C GLN A 718 -30.30 -8.08 13.97
N VAL A 719 -29.63 -7.93 15.11
CA VAL A 719 -29.84 -6.77 15.99
C VAL A 719 -28.56 -5.97 16.13
N GLU A 720 -28.68 -4.67 15.91
CA GLU A 720 -27.68 -3.66 16.19
C GLU A 720 -28.13 -2.82 17.40
N ALA A 721 -27.18 -2.32 18.18
CA ALA A 721 -27.42 -1.51 19.35
C ALA A 721 -26.78 -0.14 19.26
N ARG A 722 -27.47 0.88 19.77
CA ARG A 722 -26.88 2.20 20.00
C ARG A 722 -26.40 2.32 21.44
N LEU A 723 -25.09 2.19 21.64
CA LEU A 723 -24.42 2.36 22.93
C LEU A 723 -23.58 3.64 22.90
N ASN A 724 -23.77 4.52 23.89
CA ASN A 724 -23.05 5.78 24.01
C ASN A 724 -23.09 6.64 22.72
N GLY A 725 -24.22 6.64 22.01
CA GLY A 725 -24.39 7.36 20.75
C GLY A 725 -23.93 6.64 19.48
N HIS A 726 -23.30 5.46 19.57
CA HIS A 726 -22.77 4.73 18.41
C HIS A 726 -23.55 3.43 18.11
N TRP A 727 -23.96 3.25 16.86
CA TRP A 727 -24.56 2.01 16.39
C TRP A 727 -23.51 0.91 16.17
N GLY A 728 -23.88 -0.32 16.49
CA GLY A 728 -22.99 -1.46 16.35
C GLY A 728 -23.65 -2.83 16.48
N SER A 729 -23.06 -3.85 15.88
CA SER A 729 -23.52 -5.24 15.92
C SER A 729 -23.21 -5.88 17.29
N LEU A 730 -24.13 -6.70 17.79
CA LEU A 730 -23.97 -7.39 19.05
C LEU A 730 -23.07 -8.63 18.88
N VAL A 731 -22.01 -8.72 19.68
CA VAL A 731 -21.02 -9.82 19.63
C VAL A 731 -20.67 -10.38 21.01
N ASN A 732 -20.20 -11.63 21.06
CA ASN A 732 -19.68 -12.24 22.28
C ASN A 732 -18.21 -11.86 22.54
N GLU A 733 -17.56 -12.45 23.55
CA GLU A 733 -16.13 -12.20 23.86
C GLU A 733 -15.16 -12.65 22.74
N ARG A 734 -15.56 -13.63 21.93
CA ARG A 734 -14.83 -14.10 20.75
C ARG A 734 -15.22 -13.34 19.48
N GLU A 735 -15.95 -12.24 19.61
CA GLU A 735 -16.47 -11.43 18.49
C GLU A 735 -17.44 -12.21 17.55
N ASP A 736 -17.97 -13.36 18.00
CA ASP A 736 -19.00 -14.09 17.26
C ASP A 736 -20.33 -13.31 17.32
N VAL A 737 -21.06 -13.27 16.20
CA VAL A 737 -22.26 -12.44 16.03
C VAL A 737 -23.50 -13.10 16.64
N TYR A 738 -24.40 -12.30 17.21
CA TYR A 738 -25.72 -12.75 17.65
C TYR A 738 -26.78 -12.54 16.56
N ALA A 739 -27.55 -13.59 16.27
CA ALA A 739 -28.73 -13.54 15.41
C ALA A 739 -29.77 -14.56 15.90
N TRP A 740 -31.05 -14.38 15.55
CA TRP A 740 -32.13 -15.25 16.00
C TRP A 740 -33.01 -15.66 14.82
N GLY A 741 -33.41 -16.93 14.79
CA GLY A 741 -34.29 -17.46 13.74
C GLY A 741 -35.69 -17.72 14.27
N ILE A 742 -36.70 -17.37 13.49
CA ILE A 742 -38.12 -17.62 13.80
C ILE A 742 -38.78 -18.23 12.55
N LEU A 743 -39.43 -19.37 12.73
CA LEU A 743 -40.26 -20.00 11.68
C LEU A 743 -41.72 -19.78 12.04
N LEU A 744 -42.50 -19.15 11.15
CA LEU A 744 -43.92 -18.89 11.35
C LEU A 744 -44.73 -19.51 10.23
N ASP A 745 -45.82 -20.19 10.58
CA ASP A 745 -46.79 -20.72 9.63
C ASP A 745 -47.83 -19.67 9.18
N ASP A 746 -48.78 -20.11 8.37
CA ASP A 746 -49.87 -19.35 7.73
C ASP A 746 -50.77 -18.61 8.74
N VAL A 747 -50.70 -18.99 10.02
CA VAL A 747 -51.49 -18.45 11.14
C VAL A 747 -50.62 -17.62 12.09
N GLY A 748 -49.34 -17.40 11.77
CA GLY A 748 -48.39 -16.67 12.61
C GLY A 748 -47.97 -17.46 13.86
N VAL A 749 -48.11 -18.79 13.83
CA VAL A 749 -47.73 -19.67 14.94
C VAL A 749 -46.32 -20.21 14.71
N PRO A 750 -45.45 -20.22 15.73
CA PRO A 750 -44.14 -20.83 15.62
C PRO A 750 -44.23 -22.30 15.21
N THR A 751 -43.53 -22.64 14.14
CA THR A 751 -43.65 -23.94 13.47
C THR A 751 -42.35 -24.72 13.48
N SER A 752 -42.42 -25.97 13.04
CA SER A 752 -41.30 -26.91 13.04
C SER A 752 -40.47 -26.83 11.76
N ARG A 753 -39.28 -27.43 11.81
CA ARG A 753 -38.41 -27.61 10.63
C ARG A 753 -39.08 -28.39 9.50
N ALA A 754 -40.02 -29.28 9.82
CA ALA A 754 -40.76 -30.04 8.81
C ALA A 754 -41.63 -29.13 7.93
N TRP A 755 -42.16 -28.04 8.49
CA TRP A 755 -42.91 -27.04 7.71
C TRP A 755 -41.99 -26.35 6.69
N LEU A 756 -40.78 -25.93 7.11
CA LEU A 756 -39.81 -25.31 6.21
C LEU A 756 -39.49 -26.25 5.04
N VAL A 757 -39.21 -27.52 5.33
CA VAL A 757 -38.95 -28.52 4.27
C VAL A 757 -40.11 -28.62 3.30
N GLY A 758 -41.35 -28.70 3.78
CA GLY A 758 -42.54 -28.72 2.92
C GLY A 758 -42.69 -27.49 2.01
N GLN A 759 -42.25 -26.30 2.47
CA GLN A 759 -42.21 -25.09 1.63
C GLN A 759 -41.13 -25.15 0.53
N LEU A 760 -40.04 -25.89 0.77
CA LEU A 760 -38.91 -26.00 -0.17
C LEU A 760 -39.11 -27.10 -1.23
N GLU A 761 -39.90 -28.14 -0.96
CA GLU A 761 -40.07 -29.33 -1.82
C GLU A 761 -40.57 -29.04 -3.25
N ASN A 762 -41.32 -27.94 -3.44
CA ASN A 762 -42.00 -27.63 -4.71
C ASN A 762 -41.51 -26.33 -5.36
N LEU A 763 -40.36 -25.80 -4.95
CA LEU A 763 -39.83 -24.57 -5.55
C LEU A 763 -39.31 -24.83 -6.97
N GLU A 764 -39.67 -23.94 -7.90
CA GLU A 764 -39.03 -23.89 -9.22
C GLU A 764 -37.52 -23.60 -9.08
N GLN A 765 -36.71 -24.12 -10.00
CA GLN A 765 -35.24 -24.07 -9.94
C GLN A 765 -34.69 -22.65 -9.73
N ASP A 766 -35.23 -21.65 -10.43
CA ASP A 766 -34.83 -20.24 -10.31
C ASP A 766 -35.16 -19.64 -8.93
N THR A 767 -36.24 -20.10 -8.30
CA THR A 767 -36.61 -19.67 -6.95
C THR A 767 -35.78 -20.42 -5.91
N ALA A 768 -35.59 -21.72 -6.10
CA ALA A 768 -34.77 -22.58 -5.25
C ALA A 768 -33.32 -22.05 -5.15
N ILE A 769 -32.68 -21.64 -6.26
CA ILE A 769 -31.32 -21.09 -6.23
C ILE A 769 -31.24 -19.73 -5.52
N ARG A 770 -32.27 -18.87 -5.67
CA ARG A 770 -32.34 -17.58 -4.94
C ARG A 770 -32.49 -17.78 -3.44
N VAL A 771 -33.33 -18.73 -3.02
CA VAL A 771 -33.49 -19.10 -1.60
C VAL A 771 -32.19 -19.72 -1.09
N PHE A 772 -31.60 -20.65 -1.84
CA PHE A 772 -30.33 -21.29 -1.49
C PHE A 772 -29.21 -20.28 -1.31
N LYS A 773 -29.11 -19.28 -2.21
CA LYS A 773 -28.17 -18.17 -2.09
C LYS A 773 -28.35 -17.38 -0.80
N ARG A 774 -29.59 -17.02 -0.44
CA ARG A 774 -29.87 -16.31 0.83
C ARG A 774 -29.49 -17.15 2.05
N ILE A 775 -29.86 -18.44 2.07
CA ILE A 775 -29.48 -19.37 3.14
C ILE A 775 -27.96 -19.49 3.25
N HIS A 776 -27.28 -19.69 2.12
CA HIS A 776 -25.83 -19.85 2.09
C HIS A 776 -25.12 -18.59 2.61
N GLN A 777 -25.54 -17.40 2.16
CA GLN A 777 -25.01 -16.13 2.66
C GLN A 777 -25.27 -15.94 4.16
N ALA A 778 -26.43 -16.36 4.65
CA ALA A 778 -26.76 -16.33 6.08
C ALA A 778 -25.93 -17.32 6.91
N LEU A 779 -25.31 -18.34 6.33
CA LEU A 779 -24.46 -19.31 7.04
C LEU A 779 -22.96 -18.97 7.01
N LEU A 780 -22.56 -17.92 6.29
CA LEU A 780 -21.16 -17.48 6.22
C LEU A 780 -20.65 -16.83 7.53
N PRO A 781 -21.42 -16.00 8.27
CA PRO A 781 -20.95 -15.40 9.52
C PRO A 781 -20.68 -16.43 10.61
N CYS A 782 -19.69 -16.14 11.47
CA CYS A 782 -19.46 -16.91 12.70
C CYS A 782 -20.48 -16.48 13.78
N TYR A 783 -21.46 -17.34 14.07
CA TYR A 783 -22.46 -17.08 15.11
C TYR A 783 -22.04 -17.59 16.48
N ALA A 784 -22.46 -16.87 17.52
CA ALA A 784 -22.22 -17.27 18.89
C ALA A 784 -22.84 -18.66 19.21
N PRO A 785 -22.18 -19.50 20.04
CA PRO A 785 -22.69 -20.82 20.45
C PRO A 785 -24.15 -20.79 20.93
N ASP A 786 -24.52 -19.74 21.66
CA ASP A 786 -25.82 -19.58 22.30
C ASP A 786 -27.00 -19.49 21.31
N VAL A 787 -26.76 -19.04 20.07
CA VAL A 787 -27.83 -18.83 19.08
C VAL A 787 -27.98 -19.96 18.08
N TRP A 788 -27.00 -20.85 17.96
CA TRP A 788 -26.98 -21.89 16.92
C TRP A 788 -28.24 -22.76 16.91
N ASN A 789 -28.81 -23.05 18.09
CA ASN A 789 -30.04 -23.83 18.18
C ASN A 789 -31.23 -23.15 17.49
N GLY A 790 -31.33 -21.82 17.56
CA GLY A 790 -32.42 -21.03 16.99
C GLY A 790 -32.30 -20.80 15.48
N ILE A 791 -31.10 -20.97 14.92
CA ILE A 791 -30.84 -20.77 13.48
C ILE A 791 -30.48 -22.08 12.74
N ARG A 792 -30.49 -23.23 13.43
CA ARG A 792 -30.11 -24.53 12.86
C ARG A 792 -30.95 -24.93 11.65
N TRP A 793 -32.19 -24.44 11.55
CA TRP A 793 -33.06 -24.67 10.40
C TRP A 793 -32.47 -24.13 9.08
N LEU A 794 -31.56 -23.16 9.12
CA LEU A 794 -30.81 -22.71 7.92
C LEU A 794 -29.98 -23.84 7.33
N ALA A 795 -29.24 -24.58 8.17
CA ALA A 795 -28.44 -25.72 7.73
C ALA A 795 -29.32 -26.85 7.17
N ASP A 796 -30.45 -27.10 7.81
CA ASP A 796 -31.42 -28.13 7.38
C ASP A 796 -32.03 -27.75 6.00
N GLY A 797 -32.46 -26.49 5.83
CA GLY A 797 -32.98 -25.98 4.56
C GLY A 797 -31.91 -25.95 3.45
N TRP A 798 -30.66 -25.60 3.79
CA TRP A 798 -29.53 -25.65 2.87
C TRP A 798 -29.31 -27.06 2.33
N GLN A 799 -29.25 -28.06 3.22
CA GLN A 799 -29.04 -29.46 2.84
C GLN A 799 -30.20 -30.01 2.01
N HIS A 800 -31.43 -29.63 2.33
CA HIS A 800 -32.59 -30.03 1.56
C HIS A 800 -32.52 -29.49 0.13
N LEU A 801 -32.29 -28.18 -0.05
CA LEU A 801 -32.15 -27.57 -1.37
C LEU A 801 -30.95 -28.09 -2.16
N ALA A 802 -29.82 -28.34 -1.49
CA ALA A 802 -28.67 -28.95 -2.17
C ALA A 802 -29.06 -30.28 -2.84
N ARG A 803 -29.83 -31.13 -2.14
CA ARG A 803 -30.28 -32.43 -2.69
C ARG A 803 -31.25 -32.33 -3.86
N THR A 804 -31.93 -31.19 -4.04
CA THR A 804 -32.86 -31.00 -5.17
C THR A 804 -32.15 -30.54 -6.45
N PHE A 805 -30.94 -30.00 -6.36
CA PHE A 805 -30.17 -29.59 -7.53
C PHE A 805 -29.54 -30.80 -8.24
N ALA A 806 -30.07 -31.11 -9.43
CA ALA A 806 -29.47 -32.07 -10.33
C ALA A 806 -28.35 -31.44 -11.18
N PRO A 807 -27.39 -32.24 -11.70
CA PRO A 807 -26.36 -31.75 -12.62
C PRO A 807 -26.98 -31.02 -13.82
N ALA A 808 -26.66 -29.73 -13.95
CA ALA A 808 -27.11 -28.89 -15.05
C ALA A 808 -26.02 -27.86 -15.43
N GLY A 809 -25.90 -27.56 -16.72
CA GLY A 809 -25.00 -26.50 -17.21
C GLY A 809 -25.62 -25.11 -17.13
N GLY A 810 -24.88 -24.10 -17.62
CA GLY A 810 -25.41 -22.74 -17.79
C GLY A 810 -25.49 -21.92 -16.50
N GLN A 811 -26.61 -21.22 -16.29
CA GLN A 811 -26.75 -20.24 -15.21
C GLN A 811 -26.70 -20.86 -13.81
N LEU A 812 -27.34 -22.02 -13.60
CA LEU A 812 -27.31 -22.69 -12.29
C LEU A 812 -25.88 -23.04 -11.87
N LEU A 813 -25.09 -23.64 -12.76
CA LEU A 813 -23.68 -23.96 -12.50
C LEU A 813 -22.88 -22.70 -12.14
N THR A 814 -23.07 -21.62 -12.89
CA THR A 814 -22.38 -20.35 -12.65
C THR A 814 -22.74 -19.77 -11.29
N GLU A 815 -24.01 -19.82 -10.90
CA GLU A 815 -24.47 -19.34 -9.58
C GLU A 815 -23.94 -20.21 -8.43
N LEU A 816 -23.96 -21.53 -8.56
CA LEU A 816 -23.44 -22.45 -7.53
C LEU A 816 -21.92 -22.29 -7.33
N LEU A 817 -21.16 -22.14 -8.41
CA LEU A 817 -19.72 -21.87 -8.33
C LEU A 817 -19.42 -20.50 -7.72
N ALA A 818 -20.25 -19.49 -8.02
CA ALA A 818 -20.12 -18.19 -7.40
C ALA A 818 -20.41 -18.24 -5.89
N LEU A 819 -21.34 -19.10 -5.45
CA LEU A 819 -21.61 -19.35 -4.03
C LEU A 819 -20.45 -20.10 -3.36
N ASP A 820 -19.94 -21.15 -3.99
CA ASP A 820 -18.77 -21.91 -3.50
C ASP A 820 -17.54 -21.01 -3.31
N ALA A 821 -17.42 -19.98 -4.15
CA ALA A 821 -16.34 -19.02 -4.07
C ALA A 821 -16.45 -18.01 -2.91
N LEU A 822 -17.60 -17.94 -2.23
CA LEU A 822 -17.79 -17.03 -1.11
C LEU A 822 -16.93 -17.43 0.09
N THR A 823 -16.31 -16.43 0.71
CA THR A 823 -15.56 -16.59 1.96
C THR A 823 -16.36 -16.00 3.10
N PRO A 824 -16.09 -16.39 4.35
CA PRO A 824 -16.67 -15.73 5.51
C PRO A 824 -16.44 -14.21 5.50
N PRO A 825 -17.35 -13.42 6.13
CA PRO A 825 -17.16 -11.98 6.30
C PRO A 825 -15.91 -11.64 7.11
N GLU A 826 -15.35 -10.46 6.88
CA GLU A 826 -14.13 -9.98 7.56
C GLU A 826 -14.31 -9.75 9.06
N THR A 827 -15.55 -9.70 9.52
CA THR A 827 -15.91 -9.65 10.95
C THR A 827 -15.83 -11.01 11.63
N SER A 828 -15.65 -12.10 10.89
CA SER A 828 -15.51 -13.44 11.46
C SER A 828 -14.08 -13.67 11.95
N GLN A 829 -13.93 -14.52 12.97
CA GLN A 829 -12.62 -14.97 13.44
C GLN A 829 -11.80 -15.55 12.28
N ALA A 830 -10.49 -15.29 12.22
CA ALA A 830 -9.62 -15.76 11.14
C ALA A 830 -9.60 -17.29 11.00
N SER A 831 -9.85 -18.00 12.10
CA SER A 831 -9.97 -19.47 12.10
C SER A 831 -11.33 -19.98 11.62
N TRP A 832 -12.32 -19.11 11.42
CA TRP A 832 -13.67 -19.52 11.02
C TRP A 832 -13.72 -19.92 9.55
N PHE A 833 -14.40 -21.02 9.27
CA PHE A 833 -14.69 -21.45 7.91
C PHE A 833 -16.14 -21.96 7.82
N PRO A 834 -16.77 -21.88 6.64
CA PRO A 834 -18.17 -22.25 6.46
C PRO A 834 -18.45 -23.71 6.84
N LEU A 835 -19.57 -23.94 7.54
CA LEU A 835 -19.99 -25.28 7.95
C LEU A 835 -20.39 -26.19 6.78
N LEU A 836 -20.94 -25.57 5.73
CA LEU A 836 -21.50 -26.22 4.56
C LEU A 836 -20.92 -25.54 3.32
N MET A 837 -20.38 -26.35 2.42
CA MET A 837 -19.77 -25.88 1.18
C MET A 837 -20.47 -26.51 -0.02
N PRO A 838 -20.91 -25.72 -1.03
CA PRO A 838 -21.52 -26.24 -2.23
C PRO A 838 -20.66 -27.29 -2.93
N GLY A 839 -19.34 -27.10 -3.03
CA GLY A 839 -18.42 -28.05 -3.68
C GLY A 839 -18.34 -29.43 -3.03
N VAL A 840 -18.69 -29.55 -1.74
CA VAL A 840 -18.74 -30.83 -1.04
C VAL A 840 -20.08 -31.53 -1.29
N ALA A 841 -21.19 -30.81 -1.11
CA ALA A 841 -22.52 -31.37 -1.26
C ALA A 841 -22.91 -31.63 -2.73
N LEU A 842 -22.35 -30.85 -3.65
CA LEU A 842 -22.63 -30.85 -5.09
C LEU A 842 -21.32 -31.00 -5.86
N SER A 843 -20.55 -32.06 -5.60
CA SER A 843 -19.26 -32.31 -6.27
C SER A 843 -19.36 -32.35 -7.81
N TRP A 844 -20.55 -32.58 -8.35
CA TRP A 844 -20.83 -32.47 -9.79
C TRP A 844 -20.55 -31.08 -10.37
N ILE A 845 -20.55 -30.00 -9.56
CA ILE A 845 -20.23 -28.64 -10.06
C ILE A 845 -18.79 -28.53 -10.57
N TYR A 846 -17.87 -29.38 -10.09
CA TYR A 846 -16.48 -29.47 -10.58
C TYR A 846 -16.29 -30.49 -11.72
N SER A 847 -17.37 -31.20 -12.03
CA SER A 847 -17.36 -32.38 -12.89
C SER A 847 -18.08 -32.18 -14.23
N ALA A 848 -18.58 -30.97 -14.47
CA ALA A 848 -19.21 -30.63 -15.74
C ALA A 848 -18.19 -30.63 -16.89
N GLU A 849 -18.68 -30.76 -18.12
CA GLU A 849 -17.83 -30.63 -19.30
C GLU A 849 -17.15 -29.25 -19.35
N ALA A 850 -15.93 -29.18 -19.88
CA ALA A 850 -15.14 -27.93 -19.94
C ALA A 850 -15.92 -26.73 -20.50
N MET A 851 -16.75 -26.95 -21.53
CA MET A 851 -17.55 -25.90 -22.17
C MET A 851 -18.66 -25.34 -21.28
N ALA A 852 -19.13 -26.10 -20.28
CA ALA A 852 -20.13 -25.64 -19.33
C ALA A 852 -19.61 -24.51 -18.42
N TYR A 853 -18.29 -24.38 -18.27
CA TYR A 853 -17.66 -23.30 -17.52
C TYR A 853 -17.45 -22.02 -18.34
N ARG A 854 -17.84 -22.00 -19.63
CA ARG A 854 -17.75 -20.79 -20.45
C ARG A 854 -18.62 -19.68 -19.85
N GLY A 855 -18.02 -18.52 -19.57
CA GLY A 855 -18.72 -17.37 -18.99
C GLY A 855 -18.81 -17.38 -17.47
N VAL A 856 -18.27 -18.42 -16.82
CA VAL A 856 -17.98 -18.38 -15.38
C VAL A 856 -16.88 -17.34 -15.16
N GLY A 857 -17.26 -16.19 -14.60
CA GLY A 857 -16.34 -15.09 -14.37
C GLY A 857 -15.26 -15.43 -13.34
N LEU A 858 -14.17 -14.65 -13.32
CA LEU A 858 -13.04 -14.78 -12.39
C LEU A 858 -13.42 -14.84 -10.90
N ARG A 859 -14.63 -14.39 -10.54
CA ARG A 859 -15.17 -14.49 -9.16
C ARG A 859 -15.30 -15.94 -8.67
N ALA A 860 -15.37 -16.92 -9.57
CA ALA A 860 -15.44 -18.34 -9.23
C ALA A 860 -14.06 -19.03 -9.16
N GLY A 861 -12.95 -18.28 -9.24
CA GLY A 861 -11.59 -18.83 -9.23
C GLY A 861 -11.11 -19.29 -10.61
N LEU A 862 -10.09 -20.15 -10.64
CA LEU A 862 -9.45 -20.65 -11.86
C LEU A 862 -10.35 -21.60 -12.68
N ILE A 863 -11.50 -22.00 -12.15
CA ILE A 863 -12.39 -22.96 -12.81
C ILE A 863 -12.96 -22.43 -14.13
N GLY A 864 -13.07 -21.12 -14.31
CA GLY A 864 -13.48 -20.52 -15.59
C GLY A 864 -12.48 -20.81 -16.73
N GLU A 865 -11.19 -20.96 -16.40
CA GLU A 865 -10.12 -21.24 -17.37
C GLU A 865 -10.16 -22.68 -17.90
N VAL A 866 -10.86 -23.58 -17.21
CA VAL A 866 -11.09 -24.96 -17.69
C VAL A 866 -11.73 -24.96 -19.09
N SER A 867 -12.59 -23.97 -19.37
CA SER A 867 -13.23 -23.84 -20.69
C SER A 867 -12.26 -23.49 -21.83
N GLN A 868 -11.08 -22.92 -21.53
CA GLN A 868 -10.07 -22.56 -22.52
C GLN A 868 -9.26 -23.76 -23.03
N ILE A 869 -9.23 -24.87 -22.28
CA ILE A 869 -8.46 -26.08 -22.59
C ILE A 869 -8.92 -26.77 -23.90
N ARG A 870 -10.12 -26.44 -24.41
CA ARG A 870 -10.63 -26.95 -25.69
C ARG A 870 -9.96 -26.35 -26.93
N GLN A 871 -9.18 -25.28 -26.80
CA GLN A 871 -8.32 -24.83 -27.90
C GLN A 871 -7.24 -25.88 -28.17
N PRO A 872 -6.68 -25.97 -29.41
CA PRO A 872 -5.53 -26.83 -29.64
C PRO A 872 -4.45 -26.53 -28.59
N LEU A 873 -4.07 -27.53 -27.79
CA LEU A 873 -3.23 -27.30 -26.60
C LEU A 873 -1.91 -26.59 -26.92
N CYS A 874 -1.38 -26.78 -28.13
CA CYS A 874 -0.21 -26.06 -28.63
C CYS A 874 -0.43 -24.55 -28.77
N GLU A 875 -1.63 -24.10 -29.15
CA GLU A 875 -1.98 -22.68 -29.25
C GLU A 875 -1.97 -22.00 -27.88
N LEU A 876 -2.38 -22.70 -26.81
CA LEU A 876 -2.36 -22.16 -25.45
C LEU A 876 -0.92 -21.88 -24.96
N PHE A 877 0.05 -22.68 -25.41
CA PHE A 877 1.48 -22.40 -25.15
C PHE A 877 1.99 -21.23 -26.01
N LEU A 878 1.61 -21.17 -27.29
CA LEU A 878 2.03 -20.10 -28.21
C LEU A 878 1.45 -18.73 -27.84
N GLN A 879 0.22 -18.69 -27.34
CA GLN A 879 -0.45 -17.47 -26.88
C GLN A 879 0.00 -17.05 -25.47
N HIS A 880 0.96 -17.75 -24.86
CA HIS A 880 1.40 -17.53 -23.48
C HIS A 880 0.24 -17.56 -22.47
N HIS A 881 -0.75 -18.42 -22.70
CA HIS A 881 -1.83 -18.64 -21.74
C HIS A 881 -1.39 -19.64 -20.65
N LEU A 882 -0.63 -20.67 -21.03
CA LEU A 882 -0.01 -21.66 -20.14
C LEU A 882 1.50 -21.41 -20.00
N GLU A 883 2.04 -21.77 -18.84
CA GLU A 883 3.48 -21.67 -18.58
C GLU A 883 4.26 -22.80 -19.29
N GLN A 884 5.44 -22.49 -19.85
CA GLN A 884 6.21 -23.41 -20.69
C GLN A 884 6.76 -24.64 -19.95
N THR A 885 6.97 -24.57 -18.63
CA THR A 885 7.48 -25.69 -17.83
C THR A 885 6.54 -26.90 -17.88
N LEU A 886 5.23 -26.66 -18.05
CA LEU A 886 4.22 -27.72 -18.18
C LEU A 886 4.51 -28.66 -19.37
N ALA A 887 5.05 -28.13 -20.48
CA ALA A 887 5.33 -28.93 -21.68
C ALA A 887 6.32 -30.08 -21.40
N PHE A 888 7.23 -29.92 -20.44
CA PHE A 888 8.20 -30.96 -20.05
C PHE A 888 7.58 -32.17 -19.35
N GLY A 889 6.33 -32.03 -18.88
CA GLY A 889 5.52 -33.14 -18.37
C GLY A 889 5.13 -34.15 -19.45
N PHE A 890 5.06 -33.74 -20.72
CA PHE A 890 4.68 -34.59 -21.84
C PHE A 890 5.87 -35.35 -22.45
N ARG A 891 5.61 -36.55 -22.96
CA ARG A 891 6.65 -37.38 -23.58
C ARG A 891 7.23 -36.75 -24.84
N ASN A 892 6.41 -36.02 -25.59
CA ASN A 892 6.72 -35.49 -26.91
C ASN A 892 7.03 -33.97 -26.93
N VAL A 893 7.58 -33.41 -25.86
CA VAL A 893 7.89 -31.97 -25.74
C VAL A 893 8.63 -31.37 -26.95
N MET A 894 9.54 -32.12 -27.58
CA MET A 894 10.30 -31.66 -28.76
C MET A 894 9.43 -31.58 -30.02
N GLU A 895 8.47 -32.49 -30.16
CA GLU A 895 7.53 -32.55 -31.28
C GLU A 895 6.45 -31.45 -31.16
N MET A 896 6.09 -31.07 -29.93
CA MET A 896 5.14 -29.98 -29.66
C MET A 896 5.61 -28.65 -30.24
N GLN A 897 6.93 -28.40 -30.33
CA GLN A 897 7.48 -27.20 -30.98
C GLN A 897 7.17 -27.14 -32.49
N CYS A 898 6.88 -28.29 -33.11
CA CYS A 898 6.48 -28.39 -34.50
C CYS A 898 4.94 -28.38 -34.67
N GLY A 899 4.19 -28.10 -33.60
CA GLY A 899 2.72 -28.06 -33.60
C GLY A 899 2.05 -29.43 -33.42
N ILE A 900 2.80 -30.48 -33.05
CA ILE A 900 2.23 -31.79 -32.77
C ILE A 900 1.53 -31.77 -31.39
N PRO A 901 0.28 -32.27 -31.27
CA PRO A 901 -0.45 -32.27 -29.99
C PRO A 901 0.32 -32.98 -28.86
N PRO A 902 0.23 -32.48 -27.62
CA PRO A 902 0.89 -33.10 -26.46
C PRO A 902 0.31 -34.49 -26.17
N HIS A 903 1.15 -35.44 -25.75
CA HIS A 903 0.72 -36.76 -25.28
C HIS A 903 1.71 -37.42 -24.29
N GLY A 904 1.23 -38.42 -23.56
CA GLY A 904 1.96 -39.22 -22.60
C GLY A 904 2.42 -38.42 -21.39
N PHE A 905 1.52 -37.70 -20.71
CA PHE A 905 1.87 -36.87 -19.57
C PHE A 905 2.46 -37.69 -18.40
N SER A 906 3.39 -37.11 -17.64
CA SER A 906 3.94 -37.71 -16.43
C SER A 906 4.07 -36.67 -15.32
N LEU A 907 3.31 -36.87 -14.24
CA LEU A 907 3.40 -36.04 -13.02
C LEU A 907 4.82 -36.01 -12.44
N THR A 908 5.55 -37.12 -12.54
CA THR A 908 6.95 -37.19 -12.04
C THR A 908 7.87 -36.28 -12.85
N ARG A 909 7.77 -36.32 -14.19
CA ARG A 909 8.56 -35.43 -15.06
C ARG A 909 8.19 -33.97 -14.86
N TYR A 910 6.89 -33.70 -14.74
CA TYR A 910 6.41 -32.34 -14.50
C TYR A 910 6.89 -31.79 -13.16
N ARG A 911 6.82 -32.58 -12.08
CA ARG A 911 7.39 -32.22 -10.77
C ARG A 911 8.88 -31.89 -10.84
N GLN A 912 9.66 -32.71 -11.57
CA GLN A 912 11.09 -32.45 -11.77
C GLN A 912 11.33 -31.14 -12.52
N ALA A 913 10.52 -30.84 -13.54
CA ALA A 913 10.61 -29.60 -14.30
C ALA A 913 10.28 -28.37 -13.43
N LEU A 914 9.24 -28.45 -12.60
CA LEU A 914 8.89 -27.40 -11.63
C LEU A 914 10.00 -27.15 -10.60
N ALA A 915 10.68 -28.22 -10.14
CA ALA A 915 11.78 -28.12 -9.18
C ALA A 915 13.07 -27.58 -9.81
N ALA A 916 13.33 -27.88 -11.08
CA ALA A 916 14.54 -27.46 -11.79
C ALA A 916 14.56 -25.98 -12.19
N ARG A 917 13.38 -25.34 -12.29
CA ARG A 917 13.30 -23.94 -12.68
C ARG A 917 13.69 -23.03 -11.52
N ASN A 918 14.72 -22.21 -11.74
CA ASN A 918 15.02 -21.13 -10.83
C ASN A 918 13.91 -20.08 -10.92
N ILE A 919 13.37 -19.68 -9.77
CA ILE A 919 12.39 -18.61 -9.66
C ILE A 919 12.82 -17.53 -8.66
N ASP A 920 14.12 -17.40 -8.41
CA ASP A 920 14.65 -16.47 -7.41
C ASP A 920 14.15 -15.04 -7.63
N ASP A 921 14.03 -14.63 -8.90
CA ASP A 921 13.50 -13.33 -9.31
C ASP A 921 11.99 -13.16 -9.00
N ALA A 922 11.24 -14.27 -8.95
CA ALA A 922 9.80 -14.29 -8.68
C ALA A 922 9.45 -14.45 -7.20
N TRP A 923 10.41 -14.69 -6.30
CA TRP A 923 10.13 -14.71 -4.85
C TRP A 923 9.53 -13.40 -4.36
N SER A 924 9.98 -12.28 -4.93
CA SER A 924 9.42 -10.95 -4.67
C SER A 924 7.92 -10.84 -5.01
N GLN A 925 7.45 -11.64 -5.97
CA GLN A 925 6.03 -11.69 -6.36
C GLN A 925 5.22 -12.52 -5.36
N LEU A 926 5.75 -13.68 -4.96
CA LEU A 926 5.11 -14.60 -4.01
C LEU A 926 5.01 -14.04 -2.58
N SER A 927 5.92 -13.14 -2.19
CA SER A 927 5.84 -12.45 -0.89
C SER A 927 4.69 -11.43 -0.78
N ARG A 928 3.96 -11.17 -1.87
CA ARG A 928 2.88 -10.19 -1.90
C ARG A 928 1.53 -10.86 -1.74
N GLU A 929 0.72 -10.40 -0.77
CA GLU A 929 -0.63 -10.97 -0.52
C GLU A 929 -1.61 -10.78 -1.70
N ASP A 930 -1.32 -9.82 -2.59
CA ASP A 930 -2.17 -9.46 -3.73
C ASP A 930 -1.92 -10.27 -5.00
N TRP A 931 -0.79 -10.97 -5.07
CA TRP A 931 -0.45 -11.72 -6.27
C TRP A 931 -1.40 -12.91 -6.43
N ARG A 932 -1.87 -13.13 -7.66
CA ARG A 932 -2.66 -14.28 -8.07
C ARG A 932 -2.14 -14.77 -9.42
N PRO A 933 -2.18 -16.10 -9.70
CA PRO A 933 -1.84 -16.62 -11.02
C PRO A 933 -2.73 -15.98 -12.10
N ALA A 934 -2.14 -15.63 -13.24
CA ALA A 934 -2.85 -15.12 -14.41
C ALA A 934 -2.38 -15.85 -15.69
N ALA A 935 -2.95 -15.48 -16.84
CA ALA A 935 -2.52 -16.01 -18.14
C ALA A 935 -0.98 -15.86 -18.32
N GLY A 936 -0.33 -16.99 -18.56
CA GLY A 936 1.13 -17.15 -18.64
C GLY A 936 1.79 -17.69 -17.37
N ASP A 937 1.12 -17.58 -16.21
CA ASP A 937 1.56 -18.18 -14.95
C ASP A 937 0.91 -19.55 -14.70
N TYR A 938 -0.22 -19.82 -15.36
CA TYR A 938 -1.03 -21.02 -15.15
C TYR A 938 -0.23 -22.32 -15.35
N LEU A 939 -0.40 -23.25 -14.41
CA LEU A 939 0.35 -24.51 -14.35
C LEU A 939 1.88 -24.32 -14.44
N GLY A 940 2.40 -23.20 -13.92
CA GLY A 940 3.82 -22.93 -13.82
C GLY A 940 4.39 -23.10 -12.40
N PRO A 941 5.72 -22.95 -12.22
CA PRO A 941 6.36 -23.04 -10.91
C PRO A 941 5.91 -21.95 -9.94
N VAL A 942 5.64 -20.72 -10.41
CA VAL A 942 5.16 -19.62 -9.56
C VAL A 942 3.73 -19.89 -9.08
N HIS A 943 2.84 -20.34 -9.96
CA HIS A 943 1.48 -20.72 -9.60
C HIS A 943 1.47 -21.87 -8.58
N TRP A 944 2.27 -22.92 -8.80
CA TRP A 944 2.35 -24.03 -7.84
C TRP A 944 2.81 -23.59 -6.44
N ARG A 945 3.83 -22.72 -6.37
CA ARG A 945 4.30 -22.20 -5.08
C ARG A 945 3.28 -21.27 -4.40
N PHE A 946 2.53 -20.49 -5.17
CA PHE A 946 1.42 -19.71 -4.63
C PHE A 946 0.32 -20.60 -4.03
N ALA A 947 -0.06 -21.69 -4.72
CA ALA A 947 -1.06 -22.63 -4.24
C ALA A 947 -0.60 -23.31 -2.93
N LEU A 948 0.65 -23.76 -2.87
CA LEU A 948 1.25 -24.32 -1.65
C LEU A 948 1.36 -23.30 -0.51
N GLY A 949 1.84 -22.08 -0.79
CA GLY A 949 1.93 -21.02 0.21
C GLY A 949 0.55 -20.61 0.75
N SER A 950 -0.49 -20.63 -0.08
CA SER A 950 -1.88 -20.40 0.35
C SER A 950 -2.39 -21.53 1.24
N LEU A 951 -2.08 -22.79 0.89
CA LEU A 951 -2.39 -23.96 1.73
C LEU A 951 -1.71 -23.87 3.10
N GLU A 952 -0.40 -23.58 3.15
CA GLU A 952 0.36 -23.40 4.39
C GLU A 952 -0.25 -22.29 5.25
N HIS A 953 -0.51 -21.12 4.65
CA HIS A 953 -1.08 -19.97 5.35
C HIS A 953 -2.46 -20.27 5.96
N ARG A 954 -3.39 -20.86 5.18
CA ARG A 954 -4.74 -21.20 5.68
C ARG A 954 -4.72 -22.35 6.67
N TYR A 955 -3.82 -23.31 6.49
CA TYR A 955 -3.62 -24.38 7.48
C TYR A 955 -3.19 -23.79 8.83
N HIS A 956 -2.23 -22.86 8.83
CA HIS A 956 -1.81 -22.14 10.04
C HIS A 956 -2.94 -21.31 10.67
N ALA A 957 -3.68 -20.55 9.86
CA ALA A 957 -4.78 -19.71 10.33
C ALA A 957 -5.89 -20.52 11.03
N THR A 958 -6.07 -21.79 10.64
CA THR A 958 -7.11 -22.68 11.20
C THR A 958 -6.62 -23.58 12.35
N LEU A 959 -5.36 -23.45 12.79
CA LEU A 959 -4.81 -24.30 13.87
C LEU A 959 -5.55 -24.14 15.20
N GLN A 960 -6.05 -22.94 15.48
CA GLN A 960 -6.86 -22.63 16.67
C GLN A 960 -8.35 -22.80 16.35
N GLY A 961 -9.14 -23.30 17.32
CA GLY A 961 -10.60 -23.38 17.20
C GLY A 961 -11.18 -24.54 16.37
N ASN A 962 -10.39 -25.25 15.56
CA ASN A 962 -10.89 -26.29 14.64
C ASN A 962 -10.39 -27.71 14.93
N ALA A 963 -10.01 -28.01 16.17
CA ALA A 963 -9.36 -29.28 16.53
C ALA A 963 -10.13 -30.53 16.08
N VAL A 964 -11.46 -30.55 16.25
CA VAL A 964 -12.31 -31.70 15.88
C VAL A 964 -12.31 -31.93 14.36
N ARG A 965 -12.65 -30.89 13.58
CA ARG A 965 -12.75 -31.01 12.12
C ARG A 965 -11.40 -31.25 11.46
N ARG A 966 -10.35 -30.59 11.94
CA ARG A 966 -8.98 -30.87 11.52
C ARG A 966 -8.62 -32.32 11.84
N GLY A 967 -9.01 -32.83 13.01
CA GLY A 967 -8.83 -34.24 13.37
C GLY A 967 -9.49 -35.19 12.37
N TRP A 968 -10.75 -34.94 12.01
CA TRP A 968 -11.47 -35.72 10.99
C TRP A 968 -10.82 -35.60 9.60
N ALA A 969 -10.42 -34.40 9.19
CA ALA A 969 -9.73 -34.18 7.93
C ALA A 969 -8.39 -34.93 7.87
N MET A 970 -7.60 -34.91 8.96
CA MET A 970 -6.33 -35.64 9.04
C MET A 970 -6.54 -37.16 9.04
N HIS A 971 -7.60 -37.63 9.69
CA HIS A 971 -8.00 -39.04 9.62
C HIS A 971 -8.38 -39.43 8.19
N LEU A 972 -9.18 -38.60 7.49
CA LEU A 972 -9.62 -38.86 6.12
C LEU A 972 -8.44 -38.95 5.14
N VAL A 973 -7.51 -37.97 5.17
CA VAL A 973 -6.33 -37.99 4.28
C VAL A 973 -5.40 -39.16 4.60
N GLN A 974 -5.34 -39.61 5.86
CA GLN A 974 -4.59 -40.80 6.26
C GLN A 974 -5.28 -42.08 5.82
N ALA A 975 -6.60 -42.19 5.93
CA ALA A 975 -7.34 -43.37 5.50
C ALA A 975 -7.20 -43.58 3.99
N LEU A 976 -7.29 -42.50 3.20
CA LEU A 976 -7.34 -42.56 1.74
C LEU A 976 -5.97 -42.40 1.05
N HIS A 977 -4.87 -42.31 1.80
CA HIS A 977 -3.53 -42.08 1.21
C HIS A 977 -3.05 -43.19 0.26
N HIS A 978 -3.66 -44.37 0.30
CA HIS A 978 -3.27 -45.52 -0.52
C HIS A 978 -4.08 -45.66 -1.82
N LEU A 979 -5.16 -44.89 -1.96
CA LEU A 979 -6.05 -44.89 -3.11
C LEU A 979 -5.29 -44.49 -4.39
N ARG A 980 -5.50 -45.23 -5.47
CA ARG A 980 -4.99 -44.93 -6.82
C ARG A 980 -6.11 -44.44 -7.72
N LEU A 981 -5.77 -43.71 -8.77
CA LEU A 981 -6.79 -43.16 -9.66
C LEU A 981 -7.49 -44.27 -10.47
N GLY A 982 -6.76 -45.32 -10.88
CA GLY A 982 -7.35 -46.47 -11.58
C GLY A 982 -8.27 -47.32 -10.72
N ASP A 983 -8.18 -47.24 -9.39
CA ASP A 983 -9.15 -47.89 -8.48
C ASP A 983 -10.53 -47.23 -8.56
N LEU A 984 -10.57 -45.95 -8.95
CA LEU A 984 -11.78 -45.11 -8.98
C LEU A 984 -12.34 -44.90 -10.39
N THR A 985 -11.55 -45.15 -11.43
CA THR A 985 -11.87 -44.75 -12.81
C THR A 985 -11.78 -45.93 -13.76
N GLN A 986 -12.78 -46.07 -14.63
CA GLN A 986 -12.77 -47.07 -15.69
C GLN A 986 -12.20 -46.46 -16.99
N GLY A 987 -11.27 -47.18 -17.64
CA GLY A 987 -10.70 -46.77 -18.93
C GLY A 987 -9.56 -45.73 -18.85
N LEU A 988 -9.02 -45.48 -17.65
CA LEU A 988 -7.90 -44.56 -17.45
C LEU A 988 -6.63 -45.08 -18.16
N PRO A 989 -5.88 -44.22 -18.89
CA PRO A 989 -4.57 -44.59 -19.43
C PRO A 989 -3.63 -45.09 -18.33
N ALA A 990 -2.99 -46.24 -18.55
CA ALA A 990 -2.17 -46.91 -17.53
C ALA A 990 -1.03 -46.05 -16.96
N HIS A 991 -0.51 -45.08 -17.73
CA HIS A 991 0.54 -44.18 -17.26
C HIS A 991 0.06 -43.09 -16.29
N LEU A 992 -1.25 -42.93 -16.10
CA LEU A 992 -1.88 -41.99 -15.16
C LEU A 992 -2.36 -42.65 -13.86
N ASP A 993 -2.26 -43.97 -13.75
CA ASP A 993 -2.81 -44.74 -12.62
C ASP A 993 -2.16 -44.40 -11.26
N ASP A 994 -0.82 -44.30 -11.24
CA ASP A 994 -0.02 -44.02 -10.03
C ASP A 994 0.08 -42.51 -9.70
N ALA A 995 -0.90 -41.70 -10.07
CA ALA A 995 -0.90 -40.27 -9.80
C ALA A 995 -0.98 -39.95 -8.29
N SER A 996 0.10 -39.43 -7.70
CA SER A 996 0.25 -39.25 -6.25
C SER A 996 0.37 -37.79 -5.76
N GLY A 997 0.01 -36.80 -6.59
CA GLY A 997 0.24 -35.37 -6.31
C GLY A 997 1.68 -34.91 -6.61
N LEU A 998 1.89 -33.59 -6.66
CA LEU A 998 3.18 -32.95 -6.92
C LEU A 998 4.06 -32.80 -5.66
N GLY A 999 3.46 -32.83 -4.47
CA GLY A 999 4.14 -32.69 -3.18
C GLY A 999 4.67 -31.29 -2.89
N VAL A 1000 5.15 -31.10 -1.66
CA VAL A 1000 5.75 -29.83 -1.21
C VAL A 1000 7.15 -29.68 -1.82
N LEU A 1001 7.32 -28.69 -2.71
CA LEU A 1001 8.64 -28.32 -3.26
C LEU A 1001 9.36 -27.39 -2.26
N SER A 1002 9.96 -27.95 -1.22
CA SER A 1002 10.63 -27.17 -0.17
C SER A 1002 11.90 -26.48 -0.70
N SER A 1003 12.01 -25.16 -0.49
CA SER A 1003 13.20 -24.33 -0.75
C SER A 1003 13.99 -23.97 0.51
N ARG A 1004 13.50 -24.31 1.71
CA ARG A 1004 14.26 -24.12 2.96
C ARG A 1004 14.82 -25.46 3.44
N PRO A 1005 16.14 -25.70 3.31
CA PRO A 1005 16.80 -26.71 4.12
C PRO A 1005 16.80 -26.22 5.58
N ASP A 1006 16.72 -27.15 6.52
CA ASP A 1006 16.69 -26.93 7.98
C ASP A 1006 15.31 -26.59 8.57
N HIS A 1007 14.46 -27.61 8.69
CA HIS A 1007 14.12 -28.23 9.97
C HIS A 1007 13.57 -29.64 9.68
N GLY A 1008 13.99 -30.65 10.45
CA GLY A 1008 13.59 -32.05 10.23
C GLY A 1008 12.07 -32.22 10.12
N GLY A 1009 11.64 -33.18 9.29
CA GLY A 1009 10.25 -33.40 8.87
C GLY A 1009 9.23 -33.21 9.99
N SER A 1010 8.63 -32.03 10.03
CA SER A 1010 7.57 -31.70 10.97
C SER A 1010 6.31 -32.49 10.59
N GLN A 1011 5.53 -32.89 11.59
CA GLN A 1011 4.19 -33.48 11.38
C GLN A 1011 3.33 -32.62 10.44
N GLU A 1012 3.55 -31.31 10.45
CA GLU A 1012 2.93 -30.35 9.55
C GLU A 1012 3.26 -30.61 8.09
N GLN A 1013 4.53 -30.79 7.72
CA GLN A 1013 4.92 -31.04 6.34
C GLN A 1013 4.31 -32.35 5.81
N LEU A 1014 4.22 -33.38 6.66
CA LEU A 1014 3.52 -34.63 6.34
C LEU A 1014 2.02 -34.40 6.14
N ASN A 1015 1.38 -33.61 7.01
CA ASN A 1015 -0.04 -33.26 6.86
C ASN A 1015 -0.30 -32.53 5.53
N LEU A 1016 0.52 -31.53 5.19
CA LEU A 1016 0.40 -30.78 3.93
C LEU A 1016 0.57 -31.67 2.70
N GLN A 1017 1.50 -32.63 2.72
CA GLN A 1017 1.68 -33.61 1.64
C GLN A 1017 0.47 -34.55 1.49
N LEU A 1018 -0.13 -34.99 2.60
CA LEU A 1018 -1.32 -35.84 2.55
C LEU A 1018 -2.56 -35.08 2.04
N ILE A 1019 -2.70 -33.81 2.42
CA ILE A 1019 -3.76 -32.92 1.90
C ILE A 1019 -3.58 -32.74 0.39
N ASP A 1020 -2.38 -32.39 -0.08
CA ASP A 1020 -2.06 -32.24 -1.49
C ASP A 1020 -2.44 -33.47 -2.31
N ARG A 1021 -2.05 -34.66 -1.84
CA ARG A 1021 -2.37 -35.92 -2.51
C ARG A 1021 -3.87 -36.14 -2.63
N LEU A 1022 -4.63 -35.97 -1.54
CA LEU A 1022 -6.08 -36.18 -1.57
C LEU A 1022 -6.76 -35.21 -2.55
N LEU A 1023 -6.38 -33.92 -2.52
CA LEU A 1023 -6.94 -32.91 -3.41
C LEU A 1023 -6.59 -33.18 -4.89
N CYS A 1024 -5.39 -33.71 -5.16
CA CYS A 1024 -4.99 -34.13 -6.50
C CYS A 1024 -5.89 -35.25 -7.03
N VAL A 1025 -6.13 -36.30 -6.24
CA VAL A 1025 -6.98 -37.44 -6.61
C VAL A 1025 -8.43 -37.00 -6.76
N PHE A 1026 -8.95 -36.20 -5.83
CA PHE A 1026 -10.32 -35.71 -5.90
C PHE A 1026 -10.57 -34.84 -7.14
N ALA A 1027 -9.63 -33.94 -7.48
CA ALA A 1027 -9.72 -33.14 -8.70
C ALA A 1027 -9.71 -34.00 -9.96
N ALA A 1028 -8.89 -35.07 -9.98
CA ALA A 1028 -8.85 -36.03 -11.09
C ALA A 1028 -10.19 -36.75 -11.27
N VAL A 1029 -10.79 -37.22 -10.16
CA VAL A 1029 -12.11 -37.86 -10.15
C VAL A 1029 -13.16 -36.91 -10.73
N CYS A 1030 -13.20 -35.65 -10.26
CA CYS A 1030 -14.13 -34.66 -10.78
C CYS A 1030 -13.97 -34.45 -12.29
N ARG A 1031 -12.74 -34.29 -12.80
CA ARG A 1031 -12.52 -34.09 -14.24
C ARG A 1031 -12.71 -35.36 -15.08
N TRP A 1032 -12.57 -36.55 -14.49
CA TRP A 1032 -12.82 -37.81 -15.18
C TRP A 1032 -14.31 -38.12 -15.32
N GLU A 1033 -15.15 -37.68 -14.37
CA GLU A 1033 -16.60 -37.93 -14.37
C GLU A 1033 -17.29 -37.56 -15.69
N SER A 1034 -16.87 -36.48 -16.37
CA SER A 1034 -17.42 -36.09 -17.67
C SER A 1034 -17.04 -37.03 -18.82
N ARG A 1035 -16.11 -37.97 -18.59
CA ARG A 1035 -15.58 -38.96 -19.54
C ARG A 1035 -16.01 -40.38 -19.18
N GLY A 1036 -16.15 -40.67 -17.90
CA GLY A 1036 -16.65 -41.94 -17.38
C GLY A 1036 -16.95 -41.87 -15.88
N PRO A 1037 -17.77 -42.78 -15.33
CA PRO A 1037 -18.21 -42.71 -13.93
C PRO A 1037 -17.03 -42.87 -12.96
N ALA A 1038 -16.90 -41.95 -12.01
CA ALA A 1038 -15.84 -41.93 -11.00
C ALA A 1038 -16.31 -41.40 -9.63
N LEU A 1039 -17.24 -40.44 -9.59
CA LEU A 1039 -17.73 -39.82 -8.35
C LEU A 1039 -18.42 -40.83 -7.42
N ALA A 1040 -19.11 -41.83 -7.97
CA ALA A 1040 -19.76 -42.87 -7.17
C ALA A 1040 -18.73 -43.69 -6.37
N ALA A 1041 -17.69 -44.19 -7.04
CA ALA A 1041 -16.60 -44.94 -6.40
C ALA A 1041 -15.82 -44.10 -5.37
N TRP A 1042 -15.66 -42.80 -5.66
CA TRP A 1042 -15.09 -41.86 -4.70
C TRP A 1042 -15.96 -41.71 -3.44
N ASN A 1043 -17.28 -41.56 -3.60
CA ASN A 1043 -18.19 -41.47 -2.47
C ASN A 1043 -18.19 -42.76 -1.63
N ASP A 1044 -18.14 -43.93 -2.26
CA ASP A 1044 -18.02 -45.22 -1.56
C ASP A 1044 -16.71 -45.27 -0.73
N SER A 1045 -15.59 -44.82 -1.31
CA SER A 1045 -14.31 -44.73 -0.60
C SER A 1045 -14.36 -43.78 0.59
N LEU A 1046 -15.07 -42.65 0.48
CA LEU A 1046 -15.27 -41.72 1.60
C LEU A 1046 -16.05 -42.36 2.75
N GLN A 1047 -17.06 -43.18 2.45
CA GLN A 1047 -17.86 -43.88 3.46
C GLN A 1047 -17.05 -44.96 4.18
N GLU A 1048 -16.13 -45.63 3.47
CA GLU A 1048 -15.24 -46.64 4.03
C GLU A 1048 -14.09 -46.05 4.88
N ALA A 1049 -13.88 -44.74 4.85
CA ALA A 1049 -12.78 -44.06 5.53
C ALA A 1049 -12.88 -44.05 7.07
N GLY A 1050 -13.95 -44.57 7.67
CA GLY A 1050 -14.06 -44.78 9.12
C GLY A 1050 -14.46 -43.55 9.94
N LEU A 1051 -15.04 -42.52 9.31
CA LEU A 1051 -15.60 -41.36 10.01
C LEU A 1051 -16.98 -41.67 10.62
N PRO A 1052 -17.42 -40.92 11.67
CA PRO A 1052 -18.62 -41.24 12.44
C PRO A 1052 -19.94 -41.21 11.65
N ASP A 1053 -20.08 -40.25 10.74
CA ASP A 1053 -21.29 -40.02 9.93
C ASP A 1053 -20.99 -39.16 8.68
N ASP A 1054 -21.98 -39.03 7.78
CA ASP A 1054 -21.91 -38.20 6.57
C ASP A 1054 -21.59 -36.73 6.87
N ALA A 1055 -22.02 -36.24 8.03
CA ALA A 1055 -21.77 -34.87 8.45
C ALA A 1055 -20.29 -34.65 8.79
N ALA A 1056 -19.63 -35.64 9.43
CA ALA A 1056 -18.20 -35.63 9.69
C ALA A 1056 -17.39 -35.73 8.40
N ILE A 1057 -17.79 -36.59 7.45
CA ILE A 1057 -17.18 -36.68 6.11
C ILE A 1057 -17.28 -35.32 5.40
N SER A 1058 -18.48 -34.73 5.37
CA SER A 1058 -18.72 -33.44 4.72
C SER A 1058 -17.89 -32.31 5.35
N GLN A 1059 -17.81 -32.27 6.68
CA GLN A 1059 -16.99 -31.28 7.39
C GLN A 1059 -15.48 -31.48 7.18
N ALA A 1060 -15.03 -32.74 7.09
CA ALA A 1060 -13.64 -33.07 6.80
C ALA A 1060 -13.26 -32.63 5.38
N LEU A 1061 -14.05 -33.00 4.36
CA LEU A 1061 -13.80 -32.60 2.98
C LEU A 1061 -13.94 -31.09 2.79
N GLY A 1062 -14.92 -30.46 3.44
CA GLY A 1062 -15.09 -29.01 3.43
C GLY A 1062 -13.89 -28.27 4.04
N TYR A 1063 -13.34 -28.78 5.15
CA TYR A 1063 -12.10 -28.23 5.71
C TYR A 1063 -10.94 -28.32 4.71
N LEU A 1064 -10.76 -29.47 4.05
CA LEU A 1064 -9.68 -29.70 3.08
C LEU A 1064 -9.80 -28.80 1.85
N LEU A 1065 -11.01 -28.64 1.31
CA LEU A 1065 -11.27 -27.72 0.20
C LEU A 1065 -11.11 -26.26 0.60
N TYR A 1066 -11.44 -25.90 1.85
CA TYR A 1066 -11.23 -24.53 2.34
C TYR A 1066 -9.73 -24.18 2.45
N VAL A 1067 -8.95 -25.03 3.13
CA VAL A 1067 -7.51 -24.77 3.32
C VAL A 1067 -6.72 -24.94 2.03
N GLY A 1068 -7.07 -25.94 1.20
CA GLY A 1068 -6.34 -26.28 -0.02
C GLY A 1068 -7.01 -25.86 -1.32
N ARG A 1069 -7.93 -24.88 -1.29
CA ARG A 1069 -8.69 -24.45 -2.47
C ARG A 1069 -7.82 -24.19 -3.70
N ASP A 1070 -6.76 -23.41 -3.55
CA ASP A 1070 -5.90 -23.02 -4.68
C ASP A 1070 -5.12 -24.23 -5.23
N VAL A 1071 -4.79 -25.22 -4.38
CA VAL A 1071 -4.20 -26.49 -4.80
C VAL A 1071 -5.23 -27.34 -5.56
N PHE A 1072 -6.47 -27.41 -5.06
CA PHE A 1072 -7.55 -28.14 -5.73
C PHE A 1072 -7.89 -27.53 -7.10
N GLU A 1073 -8.03 -26.21 -7.19
CA GLU A 1073 -8.27 -25.49 -8.45
C GLU A 1073 -7.11 -25.66 -9.45
N PHE A 1074 -5.85 -25.63 -8.98
CA PHE A 1074 -4.68 -25.96 -9.79
C PHE A 1074 -4.79 -27.35 -10.42
N TYR A 1075 -5.18 -28.36 -9.63
CA TYR A 1075 -5.33 -29.73 -10.14
C TYR A 1075 -6.55 -29.91 -11.04
N LEU A 1076 -7.66 -29.20 -10.82
CA LEU A 1076 -8.79 -29.24 -11.75
C LEU A 1076 -8.36 -28.79 -13.16
N LEU A 1077 -7.59 -27.72 -13.24
CA LEU A 1077 -7.05 -27.22 -14.52
C LEU A 1077 -6.02 -28.20 -15.11
N LEU A 1078 -5.12 -28.73 -14.28
CA LEU A 1078 -4.10 -29.70 -14.73
C LEU A 1078 -4.75 -30.96 -15.30
N TRP A 1079 -5.70 -31.56 -14.58
CA TRP A 1079 -6.32 -32.82 -14.99
C TRP A 1079 -7.20 -32.67 -16.22
N GLU A 1080 -7.91 -31.55 -16.39
CA GLU A 1080 -8.62 -31.31 -17.63
C GLU A 1080 -7.66 -31.27 -18.82
N LEU A 1081 -6.51 -30.62 -18.68
CA LEU A 1081 -5.50 -30.55 -19.73
C LEU A 1081 -4.87 -31.91 -20.02
N VAL A 1082 -4.54 -32.69 -18.98
CA VAL A 1082 -3.96 -34.01 -19.12
C VAL A 1082 -4.93 -34.97 -19.80
N PHE A 1083 -6.21 -34.98 -19.39
CA PHE A 1083 -7.21 -35.84 -20.00
C PHE A 1083 -7.57 -35.39 -21.43
N ALA A 1084 -7.62 -34.08 -21.69
CA ALA A 1084 -7.78 -33.58 -23.06
C ALA A 1084 -6.63 -34.02 -23.98
N ALA A 1085 -5.40 -34.09 -23.46
CA ALA A 1085 -4.23 -34.54 -24.20
C ALA A 1085 -4.20 -36.07 -24.40
N ASP A 1086 -4.44 -36.85 -23.34
CA ASP A 1086 -4.16 -38.29 -23.32
C ASP A 1086 -5.40 -39.19 -23.48
N ALA A 1087 -6.61 -38.70 -23.22
CA ALA A 1087 -7.84 -39.48 -23.33
C ALA A 1087 -8.71 -39.03 -24.51
N ASP A 1088 -8.87 -37.71 -24.71
CA ASP A 1088 -9.78 -37.18 -25.74
C ASP A 1088 -9.19 -37.26 -27.17
N THR A 1089 -7.88 -37.40 -27.33
CA THR A 1089 -7.20 -37.53 -28.65
C THR A 1089 -6.99 -38.97 -29.11
N MET A 1090 -7.19 -39.97 -28.24
CA MET A 1090 -7.07 -41.40 -28.58
C MET A 1090 -8.38 -42.02 -29.10
N GLY A 1091 -9.42 -41.19 -29.32
CA GLY A 1091 -10.74 -41.58 -29.85
C GLY A 1091 -10.92 -41.33 -31.34
#